data_AF-A0A946X3I3-F1
#
_entry.id   AF-A0A946X3I3-F1
#
_cell.length_a   1.000
_cell.length_b   1.000
_cell.length_c   1.000
_cell.angle_alpha   90.00
_cell.angle_beta   90.00
_cell.angle_gamma   90.00
#
_symmetry.space_group_name_H-M   'P 1'
#
loop_
_entity.id
_entity.type
_entity.pdbx_description
1 polymer ?
#
loop_
_entity_poly.entity_id
_entity_poly.type
_entity_poly.pdbx_seq_one_letter_code
_entity_poly.pdbx_strand_id
1 'polypeptide(L)'
;MRETKRRAPEERPRRGKDAPLEIHFYCESVPFTEETIRLETSLGGSESALIHLARGMAGRGHTIVVYTRFARDEDGSPVMESYRDDFGIWWFDNSKAMMNSIIRARQPEVFVSLRHPGIMQWASLTDCKLRLLWNEDLLTTPGDYFASAWQTDLHVFVSDYHMEQYCREIPDLRPLSWATRNPVDMAALRAAVDGVEKEPDRLIHISRPERAMVAGERSPLLEAFARLRKLRPDATLAVARYHSMYEGNPNVDAVCDRADELVAETEGVEYLGALNKEQLYGEIARSQLMLYPGVRTFAETSCIAAIEAQALGTPLVCTDIGALRETLHTDAGRSVSGDSLDEEYQEACVDACVALLADGDAYRRAQAAGREWAARYDMHAVAAEWETKILGMFDERFETRTSAVFDRALWNDDIRAAEHITESYPEGEVILAERIATSNETPERYAETALSPADEFGHNQRFEVVFYALERLFPNHGTDELRILDFAGGNGSLSACLLRFFPQANVDMVDYSGELVNGAKRWIGEEFDDGAHADRFQAFVADVESVPSTGYDLVLAGEIAEHFTRPEEFLTRLETHAAEPTDDAPGGAVLITVPQGPFAEYMHANSLDWSRHLRGHKFCFDHRDLEAIAGHRDGYDQIHMINDDTPRGSLCGHYVAHWRRDGQELGAPDIERKARRMRPRDRLSVCMIAKDGENDIARCLKSVDAIADEVWIADTGSRDATMQLAKPYTRNGGDVWSIGKCPDVPADLPSPGDFGWARNQSASRVTGDWVLWIDCDEFLENPENVHKFLTDNPFNGYVLRQCHVMKDAPYRFDKPIRLFRREPVGTQAGTQYQCHAAIHEHFQADVNDLIEPALIMSGVDIIHLGYVNERLRRTKCQSRNIPLLLHDRQVRPDRELGLLLEAREYCNYAKWEKEQAAQATGDPNPPILRERKKLERALSILSHGFFDPQGKYWEAAFEVYQDAVRLLGVGSEFLVGDLGPHGEMVTRTLWFANVEHYETYVRDVARRIREMSRLPAIDWAADEVEEAPAAQHVAPVVGAAALDAAAGG
;
A
#
# COMPACT_ATOMS: atom_id res chain seq x y z
N MET A 1 -4.40 26.22 -39.69
CA MET A 1 -3.75 25.42 -40.75
C MET A 1 -2.74 24.51 -40.07
N ARG A 2 -3.11 23.27 -39.74
CA ARG A 2 -2.67 22.04 -40.43
C ARG A 2 -1.14 21.91 -40.57
N GLU A 3 -0.49 21.46 -39.51
CA GLU A 3 0.55 20.42 -39.61
C GLU A 3 0.16 19.27 -38.70
N THR A 4 -0.56 18.31 -39.30
CA THR A 4 -0.70 16.96 -38.77
C THR A 4 0.70 16.37 -38.65
N LYS A 5 1.24 16.30 -37.42
CA LYS A 5 2.39 15.44 -37.11
C LYS A 5 2.05 14.04 -37.64
N ARG A 6 2.90 13.57 -38.56
CA ARG A 6 2.84 12.23 -39.14
C ARG A 6 2.65 11.21 -38.02
N ARG A 7 1.52 10.50 -38.00
CA ARG A 7 1.42 9.22 -37.31
C ARG A 7 2.58 8.36 -37.84
N ALA A 8 3.43 7.88 -36.93
CA ALA A 8 4.40 6.84 -37.22
C ALA A 8 3.68 5.65 -37.89
N PRO A 9 4.37 4.87 -38.75
CA PRO A 9 3.74 3.75 -39.46
C PRO A 9 3.11 2.79 -38.44
N GLU A 10 1.94 2.24 -38.79
CA GLU A 10 1.15 1.27 -38.02
C GLU A 10 2.01 0.06 -37.60
N GLU A 11 2.73 0.18 -36.49
CA GLU A 11 3.24 -0.96 -35.75
C GLU A 11 2.03 -1.72 -35.23
N ARG A 12 1.99 -3.03 -35.45
CA ARG A 12 0.96 -3.90 -34.86
C ARG A 12 0.89 -3.61 -33.35
N PRO A 13 -0.31 -3.50 -32.76
CA PRO A 13 -0.43 -3.22 -31.34
C PRO A 13 0.34 -4.28 -30.54
N ARG A 14 1.19 -3.83 -29.62
CA ARG A 14 1.93 -4.72 -28.73
C ARG A 14 0.92 -5.52 -27.89
N ARG A 15 1.12 -6.83 -27.76
CA ARG A 15 0.23 -7.79 -27.07
C ARG A 15 1.03 -8.75 -26.17
N GLY A 16 0.32 -9.44 -25.27
CA GLY A 16 0.89 -10.37 -24.31
C GLY A 16 1.84 -9.66 -23.35
N LYS A 17 3.04 -10.22 -23.17
CA LYS A 17 4.06 -9.66 -22.27
C LYS A 17 4.49 -8.23 -22.61
N ASP A 18 4.47 -7.85 -23.90
CA ASP A 18 4.94 -6.53 -24.36
C ASP A 18 3.80 -5.51 -24.48
N ALA A 19 2.57 -5.87 -24.10
CA ALA A 19 1.40 -5.00 -24.20
C ALA A 19 1.63 -3.66 -23.47
N PRO A 20 1.03 -2.54 -23.89
CA PRO A 20 1.18 -1.29 -23.15
C PRO A 20 0.61 -1.41 -21.73
N LEU A 21 1.32 -0.81 -20.78
CA LEU A 21 0.90 -0.69 -19.39
C LEU A 21 -0.16 0.41 -19.19
N GLU A 22 -1.01 0.21 -18.18
CA GLU A 22 -1.73 1.30 -17.53
C GLU A 22 -1.08 1.68 -16.20
N ILE A 23 -0.57 2.91 -16.11
CA ILE A 23 0.22 3.42 -14.98
C ILE A 23 -0.47 4.63 -14.37
N HIS A 24 -0.74 4.55 -13.08
CA HIS A 24 -1.33 5.63 -12.29
C HIS A 24 -0.27 6.20 -11.35
N PHE A 25 -0.04 7.51 -11.41
CA PHE A 25 0.85 8.22 -10.50
C PHE A 25 0.05 9.00 -9.45
N TYR A 26 0.54 9.06 -8.22
CA TYR A 26 0.01 9.92 -7.18
C TYR A 26 1.10 10.86 -6.66
N CYS A 27 0.75 12.14 -6.55
CA CYS A 27 1.61 13.17 -5.99
C CYS A 27 0.76 14.13 -5.15
N GLU A 28 1.14 14.32 -3.88
CA GLU A 28 0.63 15.43 -3.08
C GLU A 28 1.75 16.46 -2.92
N SER A 29 1.58 17.63 -3.53
CA SER A 29 2.58 18.71 -3.56
C SER A 29 1.90 20.08 -3.67
N VAL A 30 2.60 21.07 -4.23
CA VAL A 30 2.07 22.38 -4.64
C VAL A 30 0.78 22.21 -5.46
N PRO A 31 -0.15 23.17 -5.43
CA PRO A 31 -1.36 23.08 -6.23
C PRO A 31 -1.06 23.12 -7.74
N PHE A 32 -1.66 22.21 -8.51
CA PHE A 32 -1.50 22.13 -9.96
C PHE A 32 -2.62 22.90 -10.66
N THR A 33 -2.24 23.63 -11.71
CA THR A 33 -3.10 24.23 -12.74
C THR A 33 -2.71 23.69 -14.12
N GLU A 34 -3.44 24.06 -15.18
CA GLU A 34 -3.03 23.73 -16.55
C GLU A 34 -1.62 24.26 -16.87
N GLU A 35 -1.31 25.48 -16.45
CA GLU A 35 0.00 26.12 -16.64
C GLU A 35 1.10 25.36 -15.91
N THR A 36 0.81 24.84 -14.71
CA THR A 36 1.75 24.02 -13.95
C THR A 36 2.05 22.71 -14.67
N ILE A 37 1.02 22.04 -15.20
CA ILE A 37 1.16 20.81 -15.99
C ILE A 37 1.95 21.09 -17.28
N ARG A 38 1.75 22.25 -17.90
CA ARG A 38 2.50 22.70 -19.08
C ARG A 38 3.93 23.16 -18.78
N LEU A 39 4.36 23.18 -17.50
CA LEU A 39 5.65 23.69 -17.03
C LEU A 39 5.84 25.20 -17.30
N GLU A 40 4.75 25.95 -17.41
CA GLU A 40 4.73 27.40 -17.62
C GLU A 40 4.88 28.19 -16.31
N THR A 41 4.72 27.52 -15.17
CA THR A 41 5.00 28.04 -13.82
C THR A 41 6.30 27.46 -13.25
N SER A 42 6.81 28.09 -12.19
CA SER A 42 7.97 27.54 -11.46
C SER A 42 7.58 26.33 -10.64
N LEU A 43 8.41 25.28 -10.69
CA LEU A 43 8.11 23.98 -10.11
C LEU A 43 9.37 23.32 -9.54
N GLY A 44 9.20 22.55 -8.46
CA GLY A 44 10.26 21.77 -7.84
C GLY A 44 10.77 20.62 -8.71
N GLY A 45 11.90 20.06 -8.27
CA GLY A 45 12.59 18.98 -8.98
C GLY A 45 11.73 17.71 -9.09
N SER A 46 11.17 17.23 -7.99
CA SER A 46 10.40 15.98 -7.95
C SER A 46 9.12 16.05 -8.78
N GLU A 47 8.42 17.19 -8.77
CA GLU A 47 7.22 17.38 -9.59
C GLU A 47 7.57 17.48 -11.08
N SER A 48 8.68 18.13 -11.41
CA SER A 48 9.20 18.15 -12.79
C SER A 48 9.58 16.73 -13.25
N ALA A 49 10.24 15.96 -12.39
CA ALA A 49 10.62 14.57 -12.65
C ALA A 49 9.39 13.69 -12.94
N LEU A 50 8.31 13.85 -12.16
CA LEU A 50 7.04 13.19 -12.39
C LEU A 50 6.46 13.52 -13.79
N ILE A 51 6.37 14.81 -14.14
CA ILE A 51 5.85 15.25 -15.44
C ILE A 51 6.69 14.66 -16.58
N HIS A 52 8.02 14.69 -16.46
CA HIS A 52 8.92 14.14 -17.47
C HIS A 52 8.80 12.61 -17.59
N LEU A 53 8.74 11.87 -16.47
CA LEU A 53 8.57 10.42 -16.51
C LEU A 53 7.23 10.04 -17.14
N ALA A 54 6.13 10.70 -16.73
CA ALA A 54 4.79 10.47 -17.25
C ALA A 54 4.74 10.68 -18.78
N ARG A 55 5.33 11.78 -19.28
CA ARG A 55 5.46 12.05 -20.73
C ARG A 55 6.35 11.04 -21.44
N GLY A 56 7.47 10.67 -20.82
CA GLY A 56 8.37 9.63 -21.33
C GLY A 56 7.65 8.30 -21.53
N MET A 57 6.86 7.88 -20.55
CA MET A 57 6.05 6.65 -20.59
C MET A 57 4.89 6.72 -21.58
N ALA A 58 4.15 7.82 -21.62
CA ALA A 58 3.10 8.05 -22.62
C ALA A 58 3.66 8.01 -24.04
N GLY A 59 4.86 8.57 -24.26
CA GLY A 59 5.59 8.50 -25.54
C GLY A 59 5.96 7.08 -25.99
N ARG A 60 5.96 6.10 -25.07
CA ARG A 60 6.12 4.67 -25.38
C ARG A 60 4.78 3.99 -25.70
N GLY A 61 3.65 4.68 -25.55
CA GLY A 61 2.31 4.16 -25.83
C GLY A 61 1.56 3.62 -24.61
N HIS A 62 2.06 3.85 -23.40
CA HIS A 62 1.37 3.50 -22.16
C HIS A 62 0.21 4.46 -21.86
N THR A 63 -0.82 3.95 -21.18
CA THR A 63 -1.92 4.77 -20.64
C THR A 63 -1.47 5.34 -19.30
N ILE A 64 -1.45 6.67 -19.17
CA ILE A 64 -0.99 7.34 -17.96
C ILE A 64 -2.12 8.15 -17.33
N VAL A 65 -2.28 7.98 -16.03
CA VAL A 65 -3.17 8.78 -15.17
C VAL A 65 -2.34 9.37 -14.04
N VAL A 66 -2.55 10.65 -13.71
CA VAL A 66 -1.85 11.34 -12.62
C VAL A 66 -2.86 11.98 -11.67
N TYR A 67 -2.75 11.64 -10.39
CA TYR A 67 -3.51 12.24 -9.30
C TYR A 67 -2.64 13.28 -8.61
N THR A 68 -3.11 14.52 -8.58
CA THR A 68 -2.41 15.62 -7.91
C THR A 68 -3.38 16.58 -7.25
N ARG A 69 -2.91 17.40 -6.32
CA ARG A 69 -3.73 18.44 -5.71
C ARG A 69 -3.96 19.54 -6.73
N PHE A 70 -5.19 19.72 -7.21
CA PHE A 70 -5.49 20.89 -8.02
C PHE A 70 -5.64 22.15 -7.16
N ALA A 71 -5.35 23.31 -7.77
CA ALA A 71 -5.66 24.60 -7.17
C ALA A 71 -7.15 24.69 -6.82
N ARG A 72 -7.48 25.48 -5.78
CA ARG A 72 -8.85 25.62 -5.27
C ARG A 72 -9.36 27.04 -5.54
N ASP A 73 -10.63 27.17 -5.89
CA ASP A 73 -11.37 28.42 -5.97
C ASP A 73 -11.73 28.96 -4.57
N GLU A 74 -12.30 30.17 -4.50
CA GLU A 74 -12.71 30.82 -3.24
C GLU A 74 -13.69 29.99 -2.40
N ASP A 75 -14.49 29.14 -3.04
CA ASP A 75 -15.44 28.23 -2.39
C ASP A 75 -14.83 26.88 -1.97
N GLY A 76 -13.54 26.67 -2.25
CA GLY A 76 -12.80 25.45 -1.92
C GLY A 76 -12.92 24.33 -2.95
N SER A 77 -13.66 24.51 -4.04
CA SER A 77 -13.75 23.54 -5.14
C SER A 77 -12.47 23.54 -6.00
N PRO A 78 -12.08 22.42 -6.64
CA PRO A 78 -10.99 22.41 -7.61
C PRO A 78 -11.27 23.34 -8.80
N VAL A 79 -10.25 24.08 -9.24
CA VAL A 79 -10.31 24.89 -10.48
C VAL A 79 -10.48 24.04 -11.76
N MET A 80 -10.19 22.74 -11.68
CA MET A 80 -10.34 21.76 -12.76
C MET A 80 -10.87 20.45 -12.19
N GLU A 81 -11.89 19.83 -12.78
CA GLU A 81 -12.30 18.49 -12.35
C GLU A 81 -11.37 17.39 -12.90
N SER A 82 -10.94 17.54 -14.15
CA SER A 82 -9.95 16.72 -14.82
C SER A 82 -9.29 17.50 -15.95
N TYR A 83 -8.12 17.05 -16.39
CA TYR A 83 -7.40 17.66 -17.52
C TYR A 83 -6.72 16.59 -18.36
N ARG A 84 -6.80 16.69 -19.70
CA ARG A 84 -6.08 15.82 -20.62
C ARG A 84 -5.04 16.63 -21.37
N ASP A 85 -3.77 16.33 -21.16
CA ASP A 85 -2.69 17.10 -21.76
C ASP A 85 -2.38 16.70 -23.22
N ASP A 86 -1.47 17.44 -23.86
CA ASP A 86 -1.09 17.24 -25.26
C ASP A 86 -0.34 15.91 -25.52
N PHE A 87 0.07 15.20 -24.47
CA PHE A 87 0.69 13.87 -24.51
C PHE A 87 -0.33 12.76 -24.31
N GLY A 88 -1.61 13.11 -24.12
CA GLY A 88 -2.70 12.17 -23.91
C GLY A 88 -2.82 11.66 -22.47
N ILE A 89 -2.10 12.26 -21.53
CA ILE A 89 -2.10 11.92 -20.09
C ILE A 89 -3.34 12.51 -19.44
N TRP A 90 -3.99 11.73 -18.59
CA TRP A 90 -5.12 12.19 -17.77
C TRP A 90 -4.65 12.67 -16.41
N TRP A 91 -5.11 13.84 -16.01
CA TRP A 91 -4.84 14.47 -14.72
C TRP A 91 -6.14 14.61 -13.95
N PHE A 92 -6.14 14.21 -12.68
CA PHE A 92 -7.30 14.30 -11.79
C PHE A 92 -6.90 14.86 -10.43
N ASP A 93 -7.88 15.46 -9.76
CA ASP A 93 -7.71 15.88 -8.38
C ASP A 93 -7.45 14.66 -7.47
N ASN A 94 -6.57 14.82 -6.49
CA ASN A 94 -6.18 13.78 -5.56
C ASN A 94 -7.17 13.57 -4.40
N SER A 95 -8.39 14.11 -4.48
CA SER A 95 -9.42 13.80 -3.49
C SER A 95 -9.68 12.30 -3.39
N LYS A 96 -9.83 11.81 -2.16
CA LYS A 96 -10.04 10.38 -1.88
C LYS A 96 -11.24 9.79 -2.65
N ALA A 97 -12.32 10.56 -2.81
CA ALA A 97 -13.50 10.12 -3.55
C ALA A 97 -13.21 9.92 -5.04
N MET A 98 -12.55 10.90 -5.68
CA MET A 98 -12.16 10.82 -7.09
C MET A 98 -11.20 9.66 -7.35
N MET A 99 -10.15 9.57 -6.55
CA MET A 99 -9.15 8.50 -6.67
C MET A 99 -9.78 7.12 -6.49
N ASN A 100 -10.59 6.93 -5.44
CA ASN A 100 -11.25 5.64 -5.20
C ASN A 100 -12.16 5.22 -6.35
N SER A 101 -12.91 6.16 -6.93
CA SER A 101 -13.74 5.92 -8.11
C SER A 101 -12.92 5.40 -9.30
N ILE A 102 -11.88 6.13 -9.69
CA ILE A 102 -11.11 5.82 -10.90
C ILE A 102 -10.24 4.59 -10.71
N ILE A 103 -9.54 4.48 -9.58
CA ILE A 103 -8.66 3.33 -9.28
C ILE A 103 -9.47 2.04 -9.23
N ARG A 104 -10.68 2.05 -8.63
CA ARG A 104 -11.53 0.86 -8.57
C ARG A 104 -12.10 0.51 -9.93
N ALA A 105 -12.58 1.50 -10.69
CA ALA A 105 -13.11 1.27 -12.02
C ALA A 105 -12.07 0.76 -13.03
N ARG A 106 -10.81 1.21 -12.92
CA ARG A 106 -9.74 0.89 -13.87
C ARG A 106 -8.69 -0.09 -13.36
N GLN A 107 -8.70 -0.48 -12.08
CA GLN A 107 -7.75 -1.41 -11.46
C GLN A 107 -6.33 -1.36 -12.06
N PRO A 108 -5.58 -0.25 -11.89
CA PRO A 108 -4.36 -0.02 -12.63
C PRO A 108 -3.34 -1.16 -12.48
N GLU A 109 -2.64 -1.43 -13.58
CA GLU A 109 -1.60 -2.44 -13.58
C GLU A 109 -0.42 -1.99 -12.72
N VAL A 110 -0.10 -0.69 -12.74
CA VAL A 110 0.95 -0.10 -11.92
C VAL A 110 0.42 1.15 -11.24
N PHE A 111 0.56 1.21 -9.92
CA PHE A 111 0.35 2.42 -9.13
C PHE A 111 1.68 2.91 -8.59
N VAL A 112 2.00 4.18 -8.79
CA VAL A 112 3.27 4.80 -8.35
C VAL A 112 2.95 5.98 -7.41
N SER A 113 3.32 5.88 -6.14
CA SER A 113 3.25 7.00 -5.22
C SER A 113 4.58 7.74 -5.19
N LEU A 114 4.56 9.07 -5.40
CA LEU A 114 5.74 9.91 -5.25
C LEU A 114 5.82 10.43 -3.81
N ARG A 115 6.85 10.03 -3.05
CA ARG A 115 7.17 10.42 -1.66
C ARG A 115 6.19 10.04 -0.55
N HIS A 116 4.98 9.59 -0.88
CA HIS A 116 3.90 9.43 0.10
C HIS A 116 3.62 7.95 0.41
N PRO A 117 4.27 7.35 1.43
CA PRO A 117 4.03 5.95 1.77
C PRO A 117 2.62 5.71 2.34
N GLY A 118 2.02 6.72 3.00
CA GLY A 118 0.71 6.59 3.66
C GLY A 118 -0.43 6.16 2.72
N ILE A 119 -0.35 6.50 1.43
CA ILE A 119 -1.38 6.10 0.46
C ILE A 119 -1.40 4.59 0.21
N MET A 120 -0.26 3.90 0.44
CA MET A 120 -0.15 2.46 0.23
C MET A 120 -1.05 1.65 1.16
N GLN A 121 -1.63 2.27 2.20
CA GLN A 121 -2.57 1.63 3.13
C GLN A 121 -4.03 1.68 2.65
N TRP A 122 -4.31 2.38 1.55
CA TRP A 122 -5.68 2.56 1.08
C TRP A 122 -6.24 1.28 0.48
N ALA A 123 -7.46 0.91 0.88
CA ALA A 123 -8.15 -0.29 0.41
C ALA A 123 -8.48 -0.26 -1.10
N SER A 124 -8.53 0.90 -1.74
CA SER A 124 -8.69 0.99 -3.20
C SER A 124 -7.47 0.48 -3.97
N LEU A 125 -6.30 0.40 -3.33
CA LEU A 125 -5.09 -0.14 -3.94
C LEU A 125 -4.95 -1.65 -3.82
N THR A 126 -5.88 -2.35 -3.14
CA THR A 126 -5.82 -3.80 -2.92
C THR A 126 -5.77 -4.59 -4.24
N ASP A 127 -6.57 -4.18 -5.23
CA ASP A 127 -6.64 -4.87 -6.53
C ASP A 127 -5.62 -4.36 -7.57
N CYS A 128 -4.78 -3.38 -7.21
CA CYS A 128 -3.69 -2.88 -8.05
C CYS A 128 -2.63 -3.98 -8.25
N LYS A 129 -2.15 -4.14 -9.49
CA LYS A 129 -1.30 -5.29 -9.81
C LYS A 129 0.13 -5.11 -9.33
N LEU A 130 0.71 -3.92 -9.41
CA LEU A 130 1.98 -3.53 -8.79
C LEU A 130 1.87 -2.15 -8.13
N ARG A 131 2.53 -1.98 -6.98
CA ARG A 131 2.54 -0.76 -6.17
C ARG A 131 3.98 -0.33 -5.91
N LEU A 132 4.37 0.81 -6.48
CA LEU A 132 5.73 1.34 -6.43
C LEU A 132 5.74 2.62 -5.57
N LEU A 133 6.70 2.72 -4.66
CA LEU A 133 6.92 3.94 -3.88
C LEU A 133 8.18 4.62 -4.38
N TRP A 134 8.02 5.69 -5.15
CA TRP A 134 9.10 6.50 -5.67
C TRP A 134 9.49 7.57 -4.67
N ASN A 135 10.59 7.34 -3.96
CA ASN A 135 11.11 8.23 -2.94
C ASN A 135 12.01 9.29 -3.58
N GLU A 136 11.93 10.51 -3.07
CA GLU A 136 12.75 11.65 -3.52
C GLU A 136 13.50 12.34 -2.35
N ASP A 137 13.08 12.06 -1.11
CA ASP A 137 13.62 12.64 0.11
C ASP A 137 14.36 11.60 0.96
N LEU A 138 15.26 12.05 1.84
CA LEU A 138 15.96 11.16 2.76
C LEU A 138 15.03 10.61 3.84
N LEU A 139 15.30 9.38 4.29
CA LEU A 139 14.57 8.75 5.38
C LEU A 139 14.95 9.41 6.71
N THR A 140 14.00 10.07 7.34
CA THR A 140 14.17 10.70 8.66
C THR A 140 13.44 9.95 9.78
N THR A 141 12.36 9.23 9.45
CA THR A 141 11.52 8.48 10.41
C THR A 141 11.34 7.02 9.97
N PRO A 142 12.36 6.15 10.17
CA PRO A 142 12.33 4.77 9.69
C PRO A 142 11.14 3.95 10.20
N GLY A 143 10.73 4.14 11.46
CA GLY A 143 9.59 3.44 12.05
C GLY A 143 8.27 3.72 11.32
N ASP A 144 7.98 5.00 11.06
CA ASP A 144 6.74 5.42 10.38
C ASP A 144 6.74 4.98 8.92
N TYR A 145 7.89 5.04 8.25
CA TYR A 145 8.03 4.61 6.87
C TYR A 145 7.74 3.12 6.71
N PHE A 146 8.38 2.27 7.52
CA PHE A 146 8.21 0.82 7.42
C PHE A 146 6.78 0.39 7.78
N ALA A 147 6.16 1.06 8.76
CA ALA A 147 4.78 0.82 9.16
C ALA A 147 3.74 1.31 8.13
N SER A 148 4.11 2.20 7.20
CA SER A 148 3.17 2.77 6.22
C SER A 148 3.36 2.24 4.80
N ALA A 149 4.57 1.81 4.43
CA ALA A 149 4.92 1.32 3.10
C ALA A 149 4.89 -0.22 2.98
N TRP A 150 4.28 -0.93 3.94
CA TRP A 150 4.30 -2.39 3.99
C TRP A 150 3.61 -3.10 2.82
N GLN A 151 2.74 -2.39 2.08
CA GLN A 151 2.08 -2.86 0.86
C GLN A 151 2.91 -2.59 -0.41
N THR A 152 4.07 -1.96 -0.31
CA THR A 152 4.88 -1.59 -1.48
C THR A 152 5.57 -2.83 -2.06
N ASP A 153 5.38 -3.03 -3.37
CA ASP A 153 6.04 -4.10 -4.13
C ASP A 153 7.49 -3.70 -4.51
N LEU A 154 7.76 -2.40 -4.71
CA LEU A 154 9.11 -1.88 -4.97
C LEU A 154 9.30 -0.44 -4.47
N HIS A 155 10.35 -0.22 -3.70
CA HIS A 155 10.84 1.10 -3.29
C HIS A 155 11.84 1.61 -4.32
N VAL A 156 11.50 2.73 -4.96
CA VAL A 156 12.32 3.34 -6.01
C VAL A 156 13.05 4.56 -5.45
N PHE A 157 14.33 4.68 -5.75
CA PHE A 157 15.22 5.73 -5.28
C PHE A 157 15.87 6.44 -6.47
N VAL A 158 16.33 7.68 -6.27
CA VAL A 158 16.83 8.54 -7.37
C VAL A 158 18.36 8.59 -7.47
N SER A 159 19.04 7.79 -6.65
CA SER A 159 20.50 7.56 -6.64
C SER A 159 20.85 6.33 -5.80
N ASP A 160 22.08 5.82 -5.96
CA ASP A 160 22.59 4.71 -5.14
C ASP A 160 22.77 5.17 -3.69
N TYR A 161 23.31 6.38 -3.46
CA TYR A 161 23.43 7.01 -2.14
C TYR A 161 22.08 7.05 -1.41
N HIS A 162 21.02 7.44 -2.11
CA HIS A 162 19.68 7.55 -1.52
C HIS A 162 19.14 6.19 -1.09
N MET A 163 19.25 5.17 -1.95
CA MET A 163 18.87 3.80 -1.62
C MET A 163 19.69 3.25 -0.43
N GLU A 164 21.01 3.50 -0.43
CA GLU A 164 21.89 3.04 0.65
C GLU A 164 21.57 3.69 1.99
N GLN A 165 21.12 4.95 2.01
CA GLN A 165 20.69 5.62 3.22
C GLN A 165 19.46 4.92 3.83
N TYR A 166 18.46 4.60 3.01
CA TYR A 166 17.29 3.83 3.46
C TYR A 166 17.67 2.43 3.93
N CYS A 167 18.46 1.69 3.14
CA CYS A 167 18.85 0.31 3.47
C CYS A 167 19.81 0.21 4.66
N ARG A 168 20.41 1.32 5.11
CA ARG A 168 21.20 1.36 6.34
C ARG A 168 20.31 1.44 7.58
N GLU A 169 19.25 2.26 7.50
CA GLU A 169 18.29 2.43 8.58
C GLU A 169 17.28 1.29 8.65
N ILE A 170 16.90 0.72 7.49
CA ILE A 170 15.98 -0.43 7.38
C ILE A 170 16.59 -1.47 6.43
N PRO A 171 17.45 -2.37 6.94
CA PRO A 171 18.13 -3.38 6.12
C PRO A 171 17.21 -4.28 5.29
N ASP A 172 16.02 -4.58 5.80
CA ASP A 172 15.02 -5.45 5.16
C ASP A 172 14.42 -4.86 3.87
N LEU A 173 14.61 -3.56 3.60
CA LEU A 173 14.16 -2.94 2.35
C LEU A 173 15.03 -3.30 1.15
N ARG A 174 16.28 -3.73 1.36
CA ARG A 174 17.25 -3.99 0.29
C ARG A 174 16.72 -4.90 -0.84
N PRO A 175 16.08 -6.06 -0.58
CA PRO A 175 15.54 -6.91 -1.65
C PRO A 175 14.37 -6.26 -2.42
N LEU A 176 13.74 -5.23 -1.85
CA LEU A 176 12.61 -4.51 -2.44
C LEU A 176 13.00 -3.10 -2.91
N SER A 177 14.29 -2.85 -3.12
CA SER A 177 14.82 -1.53 -3.45
C SER A 177 15.42 -1.48 -4.86
N TRP A 178 15.23 -0.35 -5.54
CA TRP A 178 15.83 -0.08 -6.83
C TRP A 178 16.23 1.38 -6.95
N ALA A 179 17.51 1.64 -7.24
CA ALA A 179 17.99 2.96 -7.60
C ALA A 179 17.86 3.18 -9.11
N THR A 180 17.23 4.29 -9.47
CA THR A 180 17.14 4.82 -10.82
C THR A 180 17.43 6.33 -10.78
N ARG A 181 16.91 7.11 -11.73
CA ARG A 181 17.27 8.51 -11.94
C ARG A 181 16.05 9.38 -12.15
N ASN A 182 16.17 10.66 -11.80
CA ASN A 182 15.19 11.67 -12.15
C ASN A 182 15.30 12.07 -13.64
N PRO A 183 14.24 11.92 -14.44
CA PRO A 183 14.28 12.28 -15.85
C PRO A 183 14.22 13.79 -16.08
N VAL A 184 14.85 14.23 -17.17
CA VAL A 184 14.78 15.59 -17.70
C VAL A 184 14.41 15.58 -19.19
N ASP A 185 13.76 16.65 -19.66
CA ASP A 185 13.47 16.83 -21.08
C ASP A 185 14.70 17.35 -21.83
N MET A 186 15.46 16.41 -22.40
CA MET A 186 16.66 16.77 -23.17
C MET A 186 16.37 17.50 -24.47
N ALA A 187 15.18 17.34 -25.05
CA ALA A 187 14.82 18.09 -26.24
C ALA A 187 14.62 19.57 -25.89
N ALA A 188 13.93 19.87 -24.78
CA ALA A 188 13.76 21.23 -24.28
C ALA A 188 15.09 21.87 -23.87
N LEU A 189 15.96 21.14 -23.16
CA LEU A 189 17.30 21.62 -22.78
C LEU A 189 18.17 21.93 -24.01
N ARG A 190 18.16 21.06 -25.03
CA ARG A 190 18.88 21.32 -26.29
C ARG A 190 18.36 22.54 -27.04
N ALA A 191 17.05 22.75 -27.03
CA ALA A 191 16.45 23.94 -27.64
C ALA A 191 16.86 25.23 -26.90
N ALA A 192 16.95 25.18 -25.57
CA ALA A 192 17.30 26.35 -24.75
C ALA A 192 18.76 26.81 -24.89
N VAL A 193 19.69 25.92 -25.28
CA VAL A 193 21.11 26.27 -25.50
C VAL A 193 21.39 26.70 -26.94
N ASP A 194 20.50 26.43 -27.90
CA ASP A 194 20.75 26.72 -29.31
C ASP A 194 20.88 28.23 -29.56
N GLY A 195 22.02 28.66 -30.09
CA GLY A 195 22.32 30.07 -30.35
C GLY A 195 22.57 30.95 -29.11
N VAL A 196 22.66 30.39 -27.90
CA VAL A 196 22.92 31.15 -26.66
C VAL A 196 24.43 31.20 -26.37
N GLU A 197 25.00 32.41 -26.29
CA GLU A 197 26.38 32.60 -25.86
C GLU A 197 26.48 32.68 -24.33
N LYS A 198 27.55 32.09 -23.78
CA LYS A 198 27.86 32.10 -22.34
C LYS A 198 28.45 33.45 -21.94
N GLU A 199 27.85 34.12 -20.96
CA GLU A 199 28.30 35.40 -20.42
C GLU A 199 29.58 35.24 -19.57
N PRO A 200 30.68 35.96 -19.90
CA PRO A 200 31.92 35.96 -19.12
C PRO A 200 31.69 36.20 -17.63
N ASP A 201 32.22 35.30 -16.80
CA ASP A 201 32.16 35.38 -15.33
C ASP A 201 30.75 35.47 -14.73
N ARG A 202 29.73 35.03 -15.47
CA ARG A 202 28.39 34.85 -14.89
C ARG A 202 28.27 33.48 -14.24
N LEU A 203 28.03 33.47 -12.94
CA LEU A 203 27.72 32.29 -12.16
C LEU A 203 26.21 32.18 -11.92
N ILE A 204 25.73 30.96 -11.69
CA ILE A 204 24.34 30.70 -11.29
C ILE A 204 24.27 29.74 -10.09
N HIS A 205 23.29 29.98 -9.22
CA HIS A 205 22.90 29.11 -8.14
C HIS A 205 21.39 28.86 -8.18
N ILE A 206 20.99 27.59 -8.01
CA ILE A 206 19.59 27.17 -8.09
C ILE A 206 19.33 26.18 -6.96
N SER A 207 18.58 26.61 -5.94
CA SER A 207 18.15 25.75 -4.84
C SER A 207 17.10 26.45 -3.98
N ARG A 208 16.55 25.73 -3.00
CA ARG A 208 15.94 26.41 -1.84
C ARG A 208 17.03 26.84 -0.85
N PRO A 209 16.82 27.94 -0.10
CA PRO A 209 17.93 28.57 0.61
C PRO A 209 18.60 27.72 1.70
N GLU A 210 17.88 26.81 2.34
CA GLU A 210 18.41 25.94 3.41
C GLU A 210 19.48 24.94 2.93
N ARG A 211 19.66 24.77 1.62
CA ARG A 211 20.58 23.78 1.04
C ARG A 211 21.99 24.29 0.82
N ALA A 212 22.15 25.60 0.61
CA ALA A 212 23.43 26.21 0.23
C ALA A 212 23.53 27.72 0.53
N MET A 213 22.39 28.42 0.68
CA MET A 213 22.38 29.87 0.86
C MET A 213 22.39 30.29 2.32
N VAL A 214 21.74 29.55 3.22
CA VAL A 214 21.60 29.91 4.64
C VAL A 214 22.03 28.74 5.52
N ALA A 215 23.06 28.97 6.35
CA ALA A 215 23.55 28.05 7.36
C ALA A 215 23.73 28.81 8.69
N GLY A 216 22.67 28.82 9.51
CA GLY A 216 22.58 29.70 10.67
C GLY A 216 22.58 31.18 10.22
N GLU A 217 23.48 31.99 10.77
CA GLU A 217 23.59 33.42 10.44
C GLU A 217 24.43 33.71 9.17
N ARG A 218 25.06 32.69 8.59
CA ARG A 218 26.06 32.80 7.51
C ARG A 218 25.54 32.25 6.18
N SER A 219 26.23 32.61 5.09
CA SER A 219 25.93 32.13 3.74
C SER A 219 27.17 31.55 3.05
N PRO A 220 27.30 30.22 2.97
CA PRO A 220 28.41 29.59 2.26
C PRO A 220 28.52 30.02 0.80
N LEU A 221 27.37 30.21 0.12
CA LEU A 221 27.31 30.69 -1.26
C LEU A 221 27.85 32.12 -1.41
N LEU A 222 27.32 33.05 -0.63
CA LEU A 222 27.67 34.47 -0.78
C LEU A 222 29.09 34.74 -0.29
N GLU A 223 29.57 34.01 0.72
CA GLU A 223 30.96 34.08 1.16
C GLU A 223 31.93 33.59 0.07
N ALA A 224 31.64 32.47 -0.58
CA ALA A 224 32.46 31.94 -1.68
C ALA A 224 32.47 32.91 -2.85
N PHE A 225 31.31 33.48 -3.19
CA PHE A 225 31.20 34.45 -4.26
C PHE A 225 31.93 35.77 -3.95
N ALA A 226 31.81 36.28 -2.73
CA ALA A 226 32.53 37.48 -2.31
C ALA A 226 34.05 37.31 -2.36
N ARG A 227 34.56 36.10 -2.07
CA ARG A 227 35.98 35.76 -2.24
C ARG A 227 36.36 35.67 -3.72
N LEU A 228 35.54 35.02 -4.55
CA LEU A 228 35.76 34.93 -6.00
C LEU A 228 35.81 36.32 -6.65
N ARG A 229 34.91 37.26 -6.29
CA ARG A 229 34.90 38.64 -6.81
C ARG A 229 36.20 39.40 -6.52
N LYS A 230 36.93 39.07 -5.45
CA LYS A 230 38.25 39.69 -5.21
C LYS A 230 39.28 39.28 -6.28
N LEU A 231 39.13 38.11 -6.89
CA LEU A 231 40.00 37.58 -7.94
C LEU A 231 39.45 37.85 -9.36
N ARG A 232 38.12 37.94 -9.49
CA ARG A 232 37.39 38.21 -10.74
C ARG A 232 36.38 39.36 -10.49
N PRO A 233 36.81 40.64 -10.54
CA PRO A 233 35.97 41.78 -10.14
C PRO A 233 34.66 41.95 -10.92
N ASP A 234 34.64 41.48 -12.17
CA ASP A 234 33.48 41.55 -13.05
C ASP A 234 32.48 40.38 -12.87
N ALA A 235 32.78 39.43 -11.96
CA ALA A 235 31.93 38.26 -11.77
C ALA A 235 30.57 38.61 -11.18
N THR A 236 29.51 38.03 -11.75
CA THR A 236 28.12 38.16 -11.30
C THR A 236 27.58 36.81 -10.84
N LEU A 237 26.64 36.81 -9.89
CA LEU A 237 25.97 35.62 -9.41
C LEU A 237 24.47 35.76 -9.56
N ALA A 238 23.88 34.96 -10.45
CA ALA A 238 22.44 34.81 -10.56
C ALA A 238 21.93 33.78 -9.54
N VAL A 239 20.89 34.13 -8.78
CA VAL A 239 20.26 33.25 -7.79
C VAL A 239 18.81 33.04 -8.18
N ALA A 240 18.44 31.79 -8.48
CA ALA A 240 17.07 31.39 -8.78
C ALA A 240 16.52 30.43 -7.71
N ARG A 241 15.22 30.56 -7.43
CA ARG A 241 14.45 29.68 -6.55
C ARG A 241 13.32 29.01 -7.35
N TYR A 242 12.49 28.24 -6.66
CA TYR A 242 11.28 27.64 -7.22
C TYR A 242 10.19 27.51 -6.18
N HIS A 243 8.94 27.46 -6.64
CA HIS A 243 7.83 27.21 -5.73
C HIS A 243 7.89 25.79 -5.16
N SER A 244 7.76 25.66 -3.85
CA SER A 244 7.87 24.37 -3.17
C SER A 244 6.67 24.08 -2.27
N MET A 245 6.40 22.80 -2.04
CA MET A 245 5.32 22.33 -1.16
C MET A 245 5.49 22.73 0.32
N TYR A 246 6.60 23.35 0.68
CA TYR A 246 6.92 23.77 2.04
C TYR A 246 6.68 25.26 2.28
N GLU A 247 6.25 26.00 1.27
CA GLU A 247 5.84 27.40 1.42
C GLU A 247 4.65 27.52 2.37
N GLY A 248 4.67 28.55 3.22
CA GLY A 248 3.70 28.72 4.30
C GLY A 248 4.08 27.98 5.58
N ASN A 249 5.21 27.27 5.59
CA ASN A 249 5.84 26.80 6.83
C ASN A 249 6.67 27.94 7.43
N PRO A 250 6.37 28.42 8.65
CA PRO A 250 7.05 29.58 9.25
C PRO A 250 8.58 29.45 9.33
N ASN A 251 9.10 28.23 9.53
CA ASN A 251 10.54 27.99 9.60
C ASN A 251 11.21 28.09 8.23
N VAL A 252 10.55 27.57 7.19
CA VAL A 252 11.06 27.65 5.82
C VAL A 252 10.95 29.08 5.30
N ASP A 253 9.83 29.75 5.58
CA ASP A 253 9.61 31.14 5.21
C ASP A 253 10.65 32.06 5.87
N ALA A 254 10.99 31.87 7.15
CA ALA A 254 12.04 32.63 7.83
C ALA A 254 13.43 32.43 7.20
N VAL A 255 13.76 31.21 6.76
CA VAL A 255 15.01 30.93 6.05
C VAL A 255 15.01 31.60 4.66
N CYS A 256 13.86 31.60 3.99
CA CYS A 256 13.67 32.30 2.71
C CYS A 256 13.81 33.82 2.84
N ASP A 257 13.18 34.43 3.83
CA ASP A 257 13.28 35.86 4.11
C ASP A 257 14.73 36.25 4.42
N ARG A 258 15.41 35.45 5.25
CA ARG A 258 16.83 35.69 5.56
C ARG A 258 17.72 35.60 4.33
N ALA A 259 17.42 34.65 3.44
CA ALA A 259 18.15 34.53 2.18
C ALA A 259 17.95 35.76 1.28
N ASP A 260 16.73 36.29 1.23
CA ASP A 260 16.40 37.49 0.44
C ASP A 260 17.13 38.74 0.96
N GLU A 261 17.20 38.91 2.29
CA GLU A 261 18.00 39.96 2.92
C GLU A 261 19.47 39.87 2.51
N LEU A 262 20.07 38.67 2.67
CA LEU A 262 21.48 38.42 2.37
C LEU A 262 21.81 38.66 0.88
N VAL A 263 20.91 38.26 -0.02
CA VAL A 263 21.06 38.50 -1.45
C VAL A 263 20.96 39.99 -1.77
N ALA A 264 20.00 40.71 -1.19
CA ALA A 264 19.83 42.14 -1.41
C ALA A 264 21.03 42.97 -0.92
N GLU A 265 21.73 42.50 0.12
CA GLU A 265 22.91 43.16 0.69
C GLU A 265 24.22 42.86 -0.05
N THR A 266 24.25 41.86 -0.94
CA THR A 266 25.50 41.39 -1.56
C THR A 266 25.72 42.00 -2.95
N GLU A 267 26.82 42.73 -3.12
CA GLU A 267 27.19 43.33 -4.41
C GLU A 267 27.48 42.27 -5.49
N GLY A 268 26.94 42.46 -6.70
CA GLY A 268 27.17 41.57 -7.83
C GLY A 268 26.24 40.36 -7.89
N VAL A 269 25.26 40.28 -7.01
CA VAL A 269 24.24 39.22 -7.00
C VAL A 269 22.95 39.72 -7.66
N GLU A 270 22.41 38.92 -8.56
CA GLU A 270 21.13 39.14 -9.23
C GLU A 270 20.12 38.11 -8.72
N TYR A 271 19.06 38.58 -8.06
CA TYR A 271 17.97 37.71 -7.61
C TYR A 271 16.92 37.54 -8.72
N LEU A 272 16.82 36.33 -9.26
CA LEU A 272 15.94 36.02 -10.39
C LEU A 272 14.54 35.58 -9.98
N GLY A 273 14.30 35.30 -8.70
CA GLY A 273 13.00 34.81 -8.25
C GLY A 273 12.74 33.34 -8.58
N ALA A 274 11.46 32.98 -8.59
CA ALA A 274 10.98 31.67 -9.00
C ALA A 274 10.78 31.64 -10.52
N LEU A 275 11.59 30.84 -11.22
CA LEU A 275 11.56 30.74 -12.68
C LEU A 275 10.81 29.50 -13.16
N ASN A 276 10.07 29.61 -14.26
CA ASN A 276 9.57 28.44 -14.98
C ASN A 276 10.71 27.74 -15.74
N LYS A 277 10.46 26.54 -16.29
CA LYS A 277 11.51 25.73 -16.91
C LYS A 277 12.18 26.40 -18.11
N GLU A 278 11.42 27.05 -18.98
CA GLU A 278 11.97 27.77 -20.14
C GLU A 278 12.92 28.89 -19.71
N GLN A 279 12.48 29.73 -18.77
CA GLN A 279 13.29 30.81 -18.22
C GLN A 279 14.55 30.28 -17.52
N LEU A 280 14.39 29.27 -16.65
CA LEU A 280 15.49 28.65 -15.91
C LEU A 280 16.54 28.09 -16.86
N TYR A 281 16.13 27.37 -17.90
CA TYR A 281 17.06 26.82 -18.88
C TYR A 281 17.82 27.92 -19.62
N GLY A 282 17.14 29.02 -19.98
CA GLY A 282 17.81 30.19 -20.58
C GLY A 282 18.84 30.84 -19.65
N GLU A 283 18.56 30.89 -18.34
CA GLU A 283 19.47 31.46 -17.33
C GLU A 283 20.67 30.55 -17.05
N ILE A 284 20.47 29.23 -17.04
CA ILE A 284 21.57 28.26 -16.96
C ILE A 284 22.40 28.29 -18.24
N ALA A 285 21.75 28.33 -19.41
CA ALA A 285 22.40 28.31 -20.72
C ALA A 285 23.34 29.50 -20.93
N ARG A 286 22.99 30.69 -20.43
CA ARG A 286 23.87 31.87 -20.51
C ARG A 286 24.95 31.92 -19.42
N SER A 287 24.79 31.23 -18.30
CA SER A 287 25.77 31.24 -17.20
C SER A 287 26.99 30.37 -17.49
N GLN A 288 28.20 30.86 -17.20
CA GLN A 288 29.46 30.12 -17.38
C GLN A 288 29.70 29.04 -16.33
N LEU A 289 29.23 29.22 -15.10
CA LEU A 289 29.48 28.25 -14.05
C LEU A 289 28.27 28.14 -13.12
N MET A 290 27.96 26.94 -12.66
CA MET A 290 27.06 26.75 -11.54
C MET A 290 27.88 26.61 -10.26
N LEU A 291 27.53 27.36 -9.21
CA LEU A 291 28.19 27.30 -7.91
C LEU A 291 27.21 26.75 -6.86
N TYR A 292 27.56 25.63 -6.24
CA TYR A 292 26.72 24.93 -5.27
C TYR A 292 27.54 24.45 -4.06
N PRO A 293 27.97 25.34 -3.15
CA PRO A 293 28.85 24.96 -2.05
C PRO A 293 28.17 24.08 -1.00
N GLY A 294 26.84 23.98 -1.01
CA GLY A 294 26.07 23.14 -0.09
C GLY A 294 26.12 23.58 1.37
N VAL A 295 25.48 22.81 2.24
CA VAL A 295 25.60 22.89 3.71
C VAL A 295 25.76 21.51 4.30
N ARG A 296 26.49 21.39 5.40
CA ARG A 296 26.77 20.08 6.04
C ARG A 296 25.50 19.33 6.48
N THR A 297 24.45 20.06 6.83
CA THR A 297 23.19 19.52 7.35
C THR A 297 22.23 19.06 6.26
N PHE A 298 22.58 19.24 4.97
CA PHE A 298 21.71 18.87 3.86
C PHE A 298 22.46 17.99 2.86
N ALA A 299 21.95 16.79 2.62
CA ALA A 299 22.48 15.89 1.61
C ALA A 299 21.50 15.76 0.44
N GLU A 300 21.99 16.01 -0.77
CA GLU A 300 21.19 15.86 -1.99
C GLU A 300 20.91 14.37 -2.26
N THR A 301 19.68 14.05 -2.65
CA THR A 301 19.28 12.73 -3.14
C THR A 301 19.54 12.57 -4.63
N SER A 302 19.59 13.67 -5.39
CA SER A 302 19.91 13.65 -6.82
C SER A 302 20.44 15.02 -7.33
N CYS A 303 19.75 16.12 -7.01
CA CYS A 303 20.00 17.48 -7.53
C CYS A 303 19.76 17.63 -9.06
N ILE A 304 18.50 17.81 -9.45
CA ILE A 304 18.11 17.99 -10.87
C ILE A 304 18.75 19.24 -11.50
N ALA A 305 18.90 20.33 -10.76
CA ALA A 305 19.56 21.53 -11.27
C ALA A 305 21.01 21.27 -11.73
N ALA A 306 21.74 20.36 -11.05
CA ALA A 306 23.08 19.94 -11.47
C ALA A 306 23.05 19.10 -12.76
N ILE A 307 21.99 18.32 -12.99
CA ILE A 307 21.78 17.56 -14.23
C ILE A 307 21.50 18.54 -15.39
N GLU A 308 20.57 19.48 -15.18
CA GLU A 308 20.19 20.51 -16.15
C GLU A 308 21.39 21.40 -16.52
N ALA A 309 22.21 21.80 -15.54
CA ALA A 309 23.44 22.55 -15.77
C ALA A 309 24.43 21.78 -16.67
N GLN A 310 24.69 20.50 -16.38
CA GLN A 310 25.56 19.67 -17.21
C GLN A 310 25.00 19.52 -18.64
N ALA A 311 23.68 19.32 -18.79
CA ALA A 311 23.02 19.20 -20.09
C ALA A 311 23.10 20.48 -20.94
N LEU A 312 23.07 21.65 -20.30
CA LEU A 312 23.21 22.96 -20.95
C LEU A 312 24.68 23.38 -21.12
N GLY A 313 25.63 22.50 -20.79
CA GLY A 313 27.06 22.78 -20.88
C GLY A 313 27.51 23.89 -19.93
N THR A 314 26.95 23.95 -18.73
CA THR A 314 27.39 24.78 -17.62
C THR A 314 28.16 23.90 -16.63
N PRO A 315 29.50 23.98 -16.57
CA PRO A 315 30.27 23.26 -15.57
C PRO A 315 29.85 23.63 -14.14
N LEU A 316 30.03 22.69 -13.21
CA LEU A 316 29.57 22.80 -11.82
C LEU A 316 30.75 22.79 -10.85
N VAL A 317 30.77 23.69 -9.88
CA VAL A 317 31.58 23.57 -8.66
C VAL A 317 30.62 23.33 -7.50
N CYS A 318 30.68 22.15 -6.88
CA CYS A 318 29.73 21.77 -5.85
C CYS A 318 30.35 21.05 -4.66
N THR A 319 29.57 20.92 -3.58
CA THR A 319 29.86 20.00 -2.48
C THR A 319 29.84 18.54 -2.95
N ASP A 320 30.50 17.68 -2.19
CA ASP A 320 30.47 16.23 -2.36
C ASP A 320 29.52 15.52 -1.36
N ILE A 321 28.61 16.26 -0.72
CA ILE A 321 27.64 15.68 0.20
C ILE A 321 26.50 15.02 -0.57
N GLY A 322 26.18 13.78 -0.20
CA GLY A 322 25.09 12.99 -0.77
C GLY A 322 25.33 12.56 -2.22
N ALA A 323 24.23 12.48 -2.98
CA ALA A 323 24.21 12.00 -4.35
C ALA A 323 24.87 12.93 -5.37
N LEU A 324 25.30 14.14 -4.99
CA LEU A 324 26.04 15.02 -5.89
C LEU A 324 27.32 14.37 -6.43
N ARG A 325 27.95 13.44 -5.68
CA ARG A 325 29.08 12.63 -6.15
C ARG A 325 28.73 11.71 -7.32
N GLU A 326 27.47 11.30 -7.42
CA GLU A 326 26.96 10.42 -8.47
C GLU A 326 26.38 11.22 -9.64
N THR A 327 25.84 12.40 -9.36
CA THR A 327 25.24 13.30 -10.34
C THR A 327 26.28 14.07 -11.14
N LEU A 328 27.34 14.58 -10.50
CA LEU A 328 28.41 15.30 -11.19
C LEU A 328 29.41 14.33 -11.81
N HIS A 329 29.57 14.39 -13.15
CA HIS A 329 30.67 13.68 -13.79
C HIS A 329 32.01 14.30 -13.38
N THR A 330 33.01 13.45 -13.12
CA THR A 330 34.34 13.85 -12.63
C THR A 330 35.05 14.87 -13.53
N ASP A 331 34.84 14.78 -14.84
CA ASP A 331 35.39 15.74 -15.82
C ASP A 331 34.47 16.93 -16.13
N ALA A 332 33.21 16.93 -15.68
CA ALA A 332 32.24 17.99 -15.99
C ALA A 332 32.28 19.19 -15.03
N GLY A 333 33.09 19.11 -13.98
CA GLY A 333 33.15 20.12 -12.93
C GLY A 333 34.14 19.78 -11.82
N ARG A 334 33.92 20.32 -10.63
CA ARG A 334 34.73 20.05 -9.43
C ARG A 334 33.84 19.83 -8.21
N SER A 335 34.07 18.72 -7.52
CA SER A 335 33.49 18.46 -6.20
C SER A 335 34.47 18.90 -5.11
N VAL A 336 33.99 19.57 -4.07
CA VAL A 336 34.78 20.01 -2.91
C VAL A 336 34.31 19.28 -1.66
N SER A 337 35.25 18.76 -0.89
CA SER A 337 35.01 18.01 0.36
C SER A 337 35.22 18.92 1.57
N GLY A 338 34.36 18.79 2.59
CA GLY A 338 34.50 19.50 3.87
C GLY A 338 33.23 20.22 4.30
N ASP A 339 33.32 20.99 5.38
CA ASP A 339 32.22 21.85 5.84
C ASP A 339 32.26 23.18 5.08
N SER A 340 31.13 23.58 4.51
CA SER A 340 31.08 24.76 3.66
C SER A 340 31.28 26.07 4.42
N LEU A 341 31.25 26.05 5.75
CA LEU A 341 31.57 27.22 6.58
C LEU A 341 33.06 27.34 6.93
N ASP A 342 33.87 26.31 6.66
CA ASP A 342 35.30 26.29 6.93
C ASP A 342 36.07 27.14 5.90
N GLU A 343 37.13 27.80 6.36
CA GLU A 343 37.95 28.67 5.52
C GLU A 343 38.66 27.90 4.40
N GLU A 344 39.18 26.70 4.69
CA GLU A 344 39.85 25.82 3.72
C GLU A 344 38.90 25.36 2.60
N TYR A 345 37.65 25.02 2.95
CA TYR A 345 36.63 24.65 1.98
C TYR A 345 36.30 25.81 1.05
N GLN A 346 36.09 26.99 1.63
CA GLN A 346 35.76 28.20 0.90
C GLN A 346 36.87 28.59 -0.09
N GLU A 347 38.14 28.51 0.31
CA GLU A 347 39.28 28.72 -0.59
C GLU A 347 39.33 27.64 -1.69
N ALA A 348 39.13 26.36 -1.36
CA ALA A 348 39.11 25.28 -2.34
C ALA A 348 37.98 25.43 -3.38
N CYS A 349 36.80 25.90 -2.96
CA CYS A 349 35.70 26.24 -3.86
C CYS A 349 36.08 27.38 -4.82
N VAL A 350 36.67 28.46 -4.30
CA VAL A 350 37.07 29.61 -5.11
C VAL A 350 38.18 29.22 -6.10
N ASP A 351 39.19 28.48 -5.66
CA ASP A 351 40.27 27.98 -6.51
C ASP A 351 39.73 27.09 -7.63
N ALA A 352 38.76 26.21 -7.34
CA ALA A 352 38.11 25.38 -8.32
C ALA A 352 37.35 26.21 -9.38
N CYS A 353 36.63 27.25 -8.97
CA CYS A 353 35.97 28.19 -9.87
C CYS A 353 36.98 28.90 -10.78
N VAL A 354 38.04 29.47 -10.20
CA VAL A 354 39.07 30.20 -10.96
C VAL A 354 39.77 29.27 -11.95
N ALA A 355 40.12 28.05 -11.53
CA ALA A 355 40.80 27.08 -12.39
C ALA A 355 39.94 26.69 -13.61
N LEU A 356 38.64 26.46 -13.43
CA LEU A 356 37.73 26.15 -14.54
C LEU A 356 37.54 27.33 -15.49
N LEU A 357 37.46 28.56 -14.97
CA LEU A 357 37.24 29.76 -15.78
C LEU A 357 38.52 30.24 -16.50
N ALA A 358 39.71 29.91 -16.01
CA ALA A 358 40.98 30.37 -16.57
C ALA A 358 41.45 29.57 -17.79
N ASP A 359 41.08 28.29 -17.94
CA ASP A 359 41.51 27.41 -19.02
C ASP A 359 40.35 27.07 -19.97
N GLY A 360 40.30 27.76 -21.11
CA GLY A 360 39.25 27.56 -22.11
C GLY A 360 39.21 26.18 -22.76
N ASP A 361 40.32 25.44 -22.80
CA ASP A 361 40.34 24.07 -23.31
C ASP A 361 39.80 23.09 -22.26
N ALA A 362 40.20 23.26 -20.99
CA ALA A 362 39.64 22.48 -19.88
C ALA A 362 38.14 22.74 -19.71
N TYR A 363 37.72 23.99 -19.81
CA TYR A 363 36.31 24.38 -19.77
C TYR A 363 35.50 23.69 -20.87
N ARG A 364 35.95 23.76 -22.14
CA ARG A 364 35.26 23.07 -23.26
C ARG A 364 35.16 21.56 -23.06
N ARG A 365 36.22 20.93 -22.51
CA ARG A 365 36.18 19.50 -22.16
C ARG A 365 35.12 19.22 -21.09
N ALA A 366 35.04 20.06 -20.05
CA ALA A 366 34.03 19.93 -19.01
C ALA A 366 32.61 20.08 -19.56
N GLN A 367 32.38 21.04 -20.46
CA GLN A 367 31.08 21.18 -21.13
C GLN A 367 30.71 19.93 -21.95
N ALA A 368 31.66 19.37 -22.69
CA ALA A 368 31.42 18.17 -23.49
C ALA A 368 31.12 16.96 -22.61
N ALA A 369 31.93 16.73 -21.57
CA ALA A 369 31.74 15.64 -20.61
C ALA A 369 30.40 15.76 -19.87
N GLY A 370 30.02 16.96 -19.44
CA GLY A 370 28.73 17.20 -18.78
C GLY A 370 27.55 16.87 -19.67
N ARG A 371 27.57 17.32 -20.94
CA ARG A 371 26.49 17.02 -21.90
C ARG A 371 26.35 15.54 -22.19
N GLU A 372 27.48 14.85 -22.38
CA GLU A 372 27.50 13.40 -22.61
C GLU A 372 26.95 12.65 -21.39
N TRP A 373 27.42 13.00 -20.20
CA TRP A 373 26.96 12.39 -18.96
C TRP A 373 25.47 12.61 -18.70
N ALA A 374 25.00 13.84 -18.90
CA ALA A 374 23.62 14.20 -18.66
C ALA A 374 22.67 13.42 -19.58
N ALA A 375 23.09 13.00 -20.78
CA ALA A 375 22.25 12.28 -21.76
C ALA A 375 21.56 11.04 -21.19
N ARG A 376 22.11 10.44 -20.14
CA ARG A 376 21.54 9.29 -19.43
C ARG A 376 20.26 9.60 -18.64
N TYR A 377 19.97 10.87 -18.40
CA TYR A 377 18.77 11.36 -17.71
C TYR A 377 17.65 11.75 -18.67
N ASP A 378 17.81 11.52 -19.97
CA ASP A 378 16.73 11.75 -20.95
C ASP A 378 15.45 11.01 -20.55
N MET A 379 14.33 11.72 -20.56
CA MET A 379 13.05 11.18 -20.10
C MET A 379 12.59 9.92 -20.84
N HIS A 380 12.91 9.77 -22.13
CA HIS A 380 12.55 8.56 -22.87
C HIS A 380 13.48 7.39 -22.54
N ALA A 381 14.77 7.66 -22.27
CA ALA A 381 15.71 6.64 -21.82
C ALA A 381 15.35 6.11 -20.41
N VAL A 382 15.05 7.00 -19.47
CA VAL A 382 14.60 6.62 -18.12
C VAL A 382 13.25 5.90 -18.17
N ALA A 383 12.29 6.38 -18.98
CA ALA A 383 11.02 5.67 -19.16
C ALA A 383 11.21 4.25 -19.71
N ALA A 384 12.16 4.03 -20.63
CA ALA A 384 12.47 2.69 -21.14
C ALA A 384 13.07 1.77 -20.06
N GLU A 385 13.90 2.32 -19.18
CA GLU A 385 14.46 1.60 -18.03
C GLU A 385 13.36 1.16 -17.06
N TRP A 386 12.44 2.07 -16.72
CA TRP A 386 11.27 1.77 -15.89
C TRP A 386 10.33 0.76 -16.55
N GLU A 387 10.03 0.89 -17.85
CA GLU A 387 9.21 -0.10 -18.57
C GLU A 387 9.85 -1.49 -18.47
N THR A 388 11.16 -1.58 -18.70
CA THR A 388 11.91 -2.85 -18.59
C THR A 388 11.86 -3.41 -17.18
N LYS A 389 12.05 -2.57 -16.15
CA LYS A 389 11.99 -3.00 -14.74
C LYS A 389 10.61 -3.51 -14.36
N ILE A 390 9.55 -2.78 -14.71
CA ILE A 390 8.17 -3.13 -14.39
C ILE A 390 7.74 -4.41 -15.10
N LEU A 391 7.99 -4.53 -16.41
CA LEU A 391 7.65 -5.74 -17.15
C LEU A 391 8.43 -6.95 -16.63
N GLY A 392 9.72 -6.76 -16.30
CA GLY A 392 10.54 -7.80 -15.67
C GLY A 392 9.98 -8.27 -14.32
N MET A 393 9.42 -7.36 -13.51
CA MET A 393 8.76 -7.74 -12.25
C MET A 393 7.49 -8.56 -12.47
N PHE A 394 6.68 -8.23 -13.48
CA PHE A 394 5.52 -9.05 -13.83
C PHE A 394 5.93 -10.45 -14.28
N ASP A 395 6.94 -10.54 -15.15
CA ASP A 395 7.45 -11.83 -15.64
C ASP A 395 8.04 -12.67 -14.50
N GLU A 396 8.92 -12.09 -13.67
CA GLU A 396 9.52 -12.78 -12.51
C GLU A 396 8.43 -13.28 -11.55
N ARG A 397 7.44 -12.45 -11.24
CA ARG A 397 6.33 -12.83 -10.36
C ARG A 397 5.49 -13.95 -10.96
N PHE A 398 5.14 -13.85 -12.25
CA PHE A 398 4.36 -14.88 -12.92
C PHE A 398 5.11 -16.23 -12.94
N GLU A 399 6.41 -16.22 -13.24
CA GLU A 399 7.25 -17.41 -13.31
C GLU A 399 7.51 -18.06 -11.95
N THR A 400 7.67 -17.25 -10.89
CA THR A 400 7.97 -17.76 -9.54
C THR A 400 6.73 -18.13 -8.74
N ARG A 401 5.56 -17.59 -9.10
CA ARG A 401 4.31 -17.70 -8.32
C ARG A 401 3.14 -18.20 -9.17
N THR A 402 3.41 -18.98 -10.22
CA THR A 402 2.40 -19.41 -11.20
C THR A 402 1.21 -20.12 -10.55
N SER A 403 1.43 -20.97 -9.54
CA SER A 403 0.35 -21.65 -8.81
C SER A 403 -0.57 -20.66 -8.06
N ALA A 404 -0.01 -19.63 -7.43
CA ALA A 404 -0.79 -18.60 -6.73
C ALA A 404 -1.52 -17.66 -7.70
N VAL A 405 -0.99 -17.49 -8.92
CA VAL A 405 -1.68 -16.78 -10.01
C VAL A 405 -2.85 -17.63 -10.54
N PHE A 406 -2.65 -18.94 -10.71
CA PHE A 406 -3.71 -19.88 -11.05
C PHE A 406 -4.83 -19.88 -10.00
N ASP A 407 -4.49 -19.93 -8.71
CA ASP A 407 -5.45 -19.85 -7.61
C ASP A 407 -6.24 -18.54 -7.63
N ARG A 408 -5.60 -17.41 -7.98
CA ARG A 408 -6.31 -16.13 -8.18
C ARG A 408 -7.31 -16.21 -9.33
N ALA A 409 -6.94 -16.80 -10.46
CA ALA A 409 -7.83 -16.93 -11.62
C ALA A 409 -9.08 -17.76 -11.27
N LEU A 410 -8.90 -18.89 -10.60
CA LEU A 410 -10.02 -19.71 -10.11
C LEU A 410 -10.90 -18.97 -9.10
N TRP A 411 -10.28 -18.20 -8.20
CA TRP A 411 -11.00 -17.41 -7.20
C TRP A 411 -11.86 -16.29 -7.83
N ASN A 412 -11.37 -15.68 -8.90
CA ASN A 412 -12.10 -14.67 -9.69
C ASN A 412 -13.19 -15.28 -10.59
N ASP A 413 -13.35 -16.60 -10.61
CA ASP A 413 -14.16 -17.32 -11.60
C ASP A 413 -13.75 -17.02 -13.06
N ASP A 414 -12.44 -16.82 -13.32
CA ASP A 414 -11.86 -16.62 -14.65
C ASP A 414 -11.26 -17.94 -15.18
N ILE A 415 -12.14 -18.85 -15.60
CA ILE A 415 -11.75 -20.16 -16.14
C ILE A 415 -10.84 -20.02 -17.37
N ARG A 416 -11.05 -19.00 -18.22
CA ARG A 416 -10.21 -18.79 -19.41
C ARG A 416 -8.81 -18.35 -19.08
N ALA A 417 -8.63 -17.47 -18.09
CA ALA A 417 -7.30 -17.18 -17.57
C ALA A 417 -6.67 -18.43 -16.94
N ALA A 418 -7.42 -19.21 -16.15
CA ALA A 418 -6.92 -20.42 -15.52
C ALA A 418 -6.46 -21.48 -16.54
N GLU A 419 -7.26 -21.75 -17.59
CA GLU A 419 -6.91 -22.61 -18.72
C GLU A 419 -5.63 -22.16 -19.43
N HIS A 420 -5.45 -20.85 -19.61
CA HIS A 420 -4.24 -20.31 -20.23
C HIS A 420 -3.01 -20.52 -19.33
N ILE A 421 -3.17 -20.36 -18.01
CA ILE A 421 -2.09 -20.55 -17.04
C ILE A 421 -1.64 -22.02 -16.96
N THR A 422 -2.51 -23.01 -17.22
CA THR A 422 -2.11 -24.42 -17.17
C THR A 422 -1.03 -24.78 -18.20
N GLU A 423 -0.85 -23.99 -19.27
CA GLU A 423 0.29 -24.13 -20.18
C GLU A 423 1.64 -23.99 -19.46
N SER A 424 1.70 -23.15 -18.42
CA SER A 424 2.88 -22.92 -17.57
C SER A 424 2.82 -23.68 -16.22
N TYR A 425 1.65 -24.17 -15.82
CA TYR A 425 1.43 -24.94 -14.58
C TYR A 425 0.54 -26.18 -14.82
N PRO A 426 1.09 -27.26 -15.39
CA PRO A 426 0.30 -28.44 -15.77
C PRO A 426 -0.37 -29.16 -14.59
N GLU A 427 0.18 -29.06 -13.36
CA GLU A 427 -0.46 -29.64 -12.17
C GLU A 427 -1.85 -29.04 -11.88
N GLY A 428 -2.10 -27.81 -12.35
CA GLY A 428 -3.40 -27.14 -12.26
C GLY A 428 -4.50 -27.77 -13.13
N GLU A 429 -4.17 -28.57 -14.14
CA GLU A 429 -5.16 -29.18 -15.06
C GLU A 429 -6.19 -30.04 -14.31
N VAL A 430 -5.75 -30.81 -13.32
CA VAL A 430 -6.64 -31.68 -12.53
C VAL A 430 -7.60 -30.85 -11.69
N ILE A 431 -7.07 -29.82 -11.02
CA ILE A 431 -7.83 -28.90 -10.18
C ILE A 431 -8.88 -28.17 -11.03
N LEU A 432 -8.48 -27.69 -12.21
CA LEU A 432 -9.36 -27.01 -13.15
C LEU A 432 -10.46 -27.94 -13.67
N ALA A 433 -10.12 -29.17 -14.04
CA ALA A 433 -11.10 -30.15 -14.49
C ALA A 433 -12.13 -30.48 -13.41
N GLU A 434 -11.70 -30.63 -12.15
CA GLU A 434 -12.59 -30.83 -11.00
C GLU A 434 -13.48 -29.60 -10.75
N ARG A 435 -12.93 -28.37 -10.85
CA ARG A 435 -13.69 -27.13 -10.75
C ARG A 435 -14.76 -27.04 -11.84
N ILE A 436 -14.42 -27.35 -13.09
CA ILE A 436 -15.38 -27.35 -14.21
C ILE A 436 -16.44 -28.43 -14.00
N ALA A 437 -16.06 -29.64 -13.58
CA ALA A 437 -17.00 -30.75 -13.38
C ALA A 437 -17.99 -30.51 -12.23
N THR A 438 -17.62 -29.69 -11.26
CA THR A 438 -18.48 -29.30 -10.12
C THR A 438 -19.27 -28.02 -10.38
N SER A 439 -18.89 -27.23 -11.39
CA SER A 439 -19.68 -26.08 -11.85
C SER A 439 -21.04 -26.54 -12.36
N ASN A 440 -22.09 -25.93 -11.85
CA ASN A 440 -23.43 -26.52 -11.84
C ASN A 440 -24.46 -25.71 -12.64
N GLU A 441 -24.04 -24.67 -13.36
CA GLU A 441 -24.97 -23.81 -14.12
C GLU A 441 -25.46 -24.51 -15.39
N THR A 442 -26.69 -25.02 -15.34
CA THR A 442 -27.50 -25.30 -16.53
C THR A 442 -28.51 -24.18 -16.74
N PRO A 443 -29.03 -23.97 -17.97
CA PRO A 443 -30.09 -22.99 -18.22
C PRO A 443 -31.33 -23.17 -17.30
N GLU A 444 -31.67 -24.41 -16.96
CA GLU A 444 -32.77 -24.72 -16.04
C GLU A 444 -32.46 -24.28 -14.61
N ARG A 445 -31.25 -24.55 -14.11
CA ARG A 445 -30.84 -24.11 -12.77
C ARG A 445 -30.66 -22.60 -12.67
N TYR A 446 -30.23 -21.95 -13.75
CA TYR A 446 -30.23 -20.50 -13.87
C TYR A 446 -31.66 -19.94 -13.75
N ALA A 447 -32.62 -20.54 -14.45
CA ALA A 447 -34.03 -20.15 -14.36
C ALA A 447 -34.63 -20.38 -12.95
N GLU A 448 -34.33 -21.49 -12.28
CA GLU A 448 -34.79 -21.79 -10.91
C GLU A 448 -34.28 -20.81 -9.85
N THR A 449 -33.10 -20.21 -10.09
CA THR A 449 -32.40 -19.35 -9.12
C THR A 449 -32.49 -17.86 -9.46
N ALA A 450 -33.07 -17.52 -10.62
CA ALA A 450 -33.32 -16.14 -11.02
C ALA A 450 -34.19 -15.41 -9.98
N LEU A 451 -33.87 -14.13 -9.75
CA LEU A 451 -34.69 -13.29 -8.89
C LEU A 451 -36.09 -13.12 -9.49
N SER A 452 -37.09 -12.85 -8.64
CA SER A 452 -38.39 -12.48 -9.16
C SER A 452 -38.27 -11.15 -9.92
N PRO A 453 -38.98 -10.96 -11.05
CA PRO A 453 -38.92 -9.72 -11.80
C PRO A 453 -39.19 -8.47 -10.96
N ALA A 454 -40.11 -8.55 -10.00
CA ALA A 454 -40.46 -7.43 -9.10
C ALA A 454 -39.30 -7.04 -8.16
N ASP A 455 -38.57 -8.02 -7.63
CA ASP A 455 -37.42 -7.78 -6.75
C ASP A 455 -36.26 -7.14 -7.54
N GLU A 456 -36.03 -7.60 -8.77
CA GLU A 456 -34.99 -7.06 -9.64
C GLU A 456 -35.34 -5.66 -10.18
N PHE A 457 -36.61 -5.44 -10.53
CA PHE A 457 -37.13 -4.18 -11.04
C PHE A 457 -37.05 -3.02 -10.02
N GLY A 458 -37.26 -3.32 -8.73
CA GLY A 458 -37.31 -2.29 -7.68
C GLY A 458 -35.95 -1.86 -7.09
N HIS A 459 -34.88 -2.64 -7.31
CA HIS A 459 -33.66 -2.54 -6.48
C HIS A 459 -32.33 -2.73 -7.22
N ASN A 460 -32.29 -2.77 -8.56
CA ASN A 460 -31.05 -3.07 -9.28
C ASN A 460 -30.30 -1.81 -9.77
N GLN A 461 -29.24 -1.41 -9.06
CA GLN A 461 -28.34 -0.29 -9.44
C GLN A 461 -27.72 -0.46 -10.84
N ARG A 462 -27.58 -1.70 -11.33
CA ARG A 462 -27.07 -1.99 -12.68
C ARG A 462 -27.94 -1.31 -13.74
N PHE A 463 -29.25 -1.32 -13.54
CA PHE A 463 -30.18 -0.68 -14.46
C PHE A 463 -30.01 0.84 -14.48
N GLU A 464 -29.72 1.49 -13.36
CA GLU A 464 -29.46 2.94 -13.32
C GLU A 464 -28.26 3.31 -14.21
N VAL A 465 -27.18 2.53 -14.15
CA VAL A 465 -25.98 2.75 -14.97
C VAL A 465 -26.24 2.44 -16.46
N VAL A 466 -27.02 1.40 -16.75
CA VAL A 466 -27.48 1.12 -18.12
C VAL A 466 -28.31 2.30 -18.65
N PHE A 467 -29.26 2.84 -17.89
CA PHE A 467 -30.06 3.98 -18.33
C PHE A 467 -29.24 5.25 -18.50
N TYR A 468 -28.26 5.50 -17.63
CA TYR A 468 -27.32 6.60 -17.81
C TYR A 468 -26.54 6.49 -19.15
N ALA A 469 -26.11 5.29 -19.53
CA ALA A 469 -25.50 5.06 -20.85
C ALA A 469 -26.52 5.27 -21.99
N LEU A 470 -27.75 4.79 -21.83
CA LEU A 470 -28.80 4.93 -22.84
C LEU A 470 -29.23 6.39 -23.06
N GLU A 471 -29.29 7.22 -22.01
CA GLU A 471 -29.55 8.66 -22.14
C GLU A 471 -28.53 9.36 -23.04
N ARG A 472 -27.25 8.95 -22.95
CA ARG A 472 -26.16 9.51 -23.76
C ARG A 472 -26.22 9.02 -25.21
N LEU A 473 -26.61 7.77 -25.42
CA LEU A 473 -26.78 7.18 -26.76
C LEU A 473 -28.03 7.70 -27.48
N PHE A 474 -29.11 7.92 -26.73
CA PHE A 474 -30.45 8.29 -27.22
C PHE A 474 -31.02 9.46 -26.39
N PRO A 475 -30.56 10.70 -26.64
CA PRO A 475 -30.99 11.87 -25.87
C PRO A 475 -32.49 12.22 -26.04
N ASN A 476 -33.15 11.70 -27.08
CA ASN A 476 -34.57 11.91 -27.37
C ASN A 476 -35.46 10.70 -26.98
N HIS A 477 -35.01 9.87 -26.03
CA HIS A 477 -35.64 8.61 -25.63
C HIS A 477 -37.15 8.67 -25.35
N GLY A 478 -37.68 9.81 -24.91
CA GLY A 478 -39.13 10.01 -24.70
C GLY A 478 -39.99 10.04 -25.98
N THR A 479 -39.37 10.22 -27.15
CA THR A 479 -40.05 10.31 -28.45
C THR A 479 -39.49 9.36 -29.51
N ASP A 480 -38.34 8.72 -29.26
CA ASP A 480 -37.68 7.85 -30.23
C ASP A 480 -38.49 6.55 -30.46
N GLU A 481 -38.80 6.26 -31.72
CA GLU A 481 -39.41 5.01 -32.16
C GLU A 481 -38.30 3.97 -32.44
N LEU A 482 -37.76 3.36 -31.39
CA LEU A 482 -36.64 2.41 -31.50
C LEU A 482 -37.11 0.96 -31.69
N ARG A 483 -36.34 0.18 -32.45
CA ARG A 483 -36.37 -1.29 -32.41
C ARG A 483 -35.25 -1.77 -31.51
N ILE A 484 -35.60 -2.43 -30.40
CA ILE A 484 -34.65 -2.87 -29.39
C ILE A 484 -34.65 -4.40 -29.33
N LEU A 485 -33.46 -4.98 -29.33
CA LEU A 485 -33.24 -6.40 -29.03
C LEU A 485 -32.69 -6.54 -27.61
N ASP A 486 -33.38 -7.25 -26.74
CA ASP A 486 -32.91 -7.65 -25.40
C ASP A 486 -32.52 -9.14 -25.43
N PHE A 487 -31.24 -9.42 -25.68
CA PHE A 487 -30.70 -10.76 -25.81
C PHE A 487 -30.25 -11.31 -24.46
N ALA A 488 -30.63 -12.55 -24.15
CA ALA A 488 -30.55 -13.15 -22.82
C ALA A 488 -31.28 -12.32 -21.76
N GLY A 489 -32.49 -11.83 -22.10
CA GLY A 489 -33.26 -10.93 -21.25
C GLY A 489 -33.76 -11.54 -19.92
N GLY A 490 -33.49 -12.82 -19.67
CA GLY A 490 -33.76 -13.47 -18.39
C GLY A 490 -35.25 -13.47 -18.03
N ASN A 491 -35.58 -12.95 -16.86
CA ASN A 491 -36.96 -12.89 -16.37
C ASN A 491 -37.80 -11.73 -16.98
N GLY A 492 -37.21 -10.92 -17.87
CA GLY A 492 -37.85 -9.79 -18.54
C GLY A 492 -37.82 -8.46 -17.79
N SER A 493 -37.11 -8.39 -16.64
CA SER A 493 -36.99 -7.17 -15.82
C SER A 493 -36.42 -5.99 -16.61
N LEU A 494 -35.32 -6.19 -17.34
CA LEU A 494 -34.70 -5.15 -18.17
C LEU A 494 -35.63 -4.72 -19.31
N SER A 495 -36.24 -5.68 -20.02
CA SER A 495 -37.27 -5.42 -21.04
C SER A 495 -38.40 -4.51 -20.54
N ALA A 496 -38.92 -4.75 -19.33
CA ALA A 496 -39.93 -3.88 -18.74
C ALA A 496 -39.39 -2.46 -18.45
N CYS A 497 -38.17 -2.34 -17.93
CA CYS A 497 -37.56 -1.04 -17.71
C CYS A 497 -37.33 -0.28 -19.03
N LEU A 498 -36.93 -0.97 -20.11
CA LEU A 498 -36.77 -0.38 -21.45
C LEU A 498 -38.08 0.14 -22.02
N LEU A 499 -39.18 -0.60 -21.85
CA LEU A 499 -40.52 -0.16 -22.27
C LEU A 499 -40.98 1.12 -21.54
N ARG A 500 -40.56 1.31 -20.29
CA ARG A 500 -40.80 2.58 -19.55
C ARG A 500 -39.89 3.71 -20.01
N PHE A 501 -38.62 3.40 -20.23
CA PHE A 501 -37.60 4.39 -20.58
C PHE A 501 -37.76 4.88 -22.03
N PHE A 502 -38.19 4.00 -22.94
CA PHE A 502 -38.52 4.30 -24.34
C PHE A 502 -40.00 4.01 -24.62
N PRO A 503 -40.92 4.94 -24.32
CA PRO A 503 -42.36 4.69 -24.41
C PRO A 503 -42.89 4.43 -25.81
N GLN A 504 -42.09 4.56 -26.87
CA GLN A 504 -42.48 4.27 -28.26
C GLN A 504 -41.67 3.12 -28.89
N ALA A 505 -40.79 2.48 -28.12
CA ALA A 505 -39.97 1.40 -28.65
C ALA A 505 -40.75 0.09 -28.82
N ASN A 506 -40.29 -0.73 -29.76
CA ASN A 506 -40.65 -2.15 -29.85
C ASN A 506 -39.48 -2.97 -29.32
N VAL A 507 -39.76 -3.83 -28.34
CA VAL A 507 -38.75 -4.64 -27.65
C VAL A 507 -38.96 -6.11 -28.02
N ASP A 508 -37.98 -6.68 -28.72
CA ASP A 508 -37.87 -8.12 -28.93
C ASP A 508 -36.90 -8.69 -27.90
N MET A 509 -37.39 -9.54 -27.01
CA MET A 509 -36.59 -10.27 -26.04
C MET A 509 -36.27 -11.67 -26.54
N VAL A 510 -35.02 -12.11 -26.40
CA VAL A 510 -34.59 -13.45 -26.75
C VAL A 510 -33.93 -14.09 -25.53
N ASP A 511 -34.27 -15.35 -25.22
CA ASP A 511 -33.61 -16.12 -24.18
C ASP A 511 -33.51 -17.60 -24.56
N TYR A 512 -32.54 -18.32 -23.98
CA TYR A 512 -32.37 -19.76 -24.19
C TYR A 512 -33.44 -20.59 -23.45
N SER A 513 -34.05 -20.06 -22.39
CA SER A 513 -35.02 -20.77 -21.55
C SER A 513 -36.47 -20.43 -21.92
N GLY A 514 -37.23 -21.45 -22.32
CA GLY A 514 -38.67 -21.32 -22.54
C GLY A 514 -39.47 -20.97 -21.29
N GLU A 515 -38.98 -21.33 -20.10
CA GLU A 515 -39.62 -20.96 -18.83
C GLU A 515 -39.50 -19.46 -18.58
N LEU A 516 -38.29 -18.90 -18.75
CA LEU A 516 -37.99 -17.49 -18.58
C LEU A 516 -38.79 -16.63 -19.59
N VAL A 517 -38.79 -17.01 -20.87
CA VAL A 517 -39.59 -16.33 -21.91
C VAL A 517 -41.09 -16.30 -21.58
N ASN A 518 -41.65 -17.41 -21.11
CA ASN A 518 -43.07 -17.48 -20.75
C ASN A 518 -43.37 -16.70 -19.47
N GLY A 519 -42.44 -16.68 -18.51
CA GLY A 519 -42.51 -15.87 -17.29
C GLY A 519 -42.51 -14.38 -17.61
N ALA A 520 -41.56 -13.91 -18.43
CA ALA A 520 -41.44 -12.52 -18.86
C ALA A 520 -42.72 -12.01 -19.54
N LYS A 521 -43.27 -12.79 -20.50
CA LYS A 521 -44.55 -12.44 -21.16
C LYS A 521 -45.70 -12.28 -20.19
N ARG A 522 -45.80 -13.17 -19.20
CA ARG A 522 -46.84 -13.11 -18.18
C ARG A 522 -46.66 -11.86 -17.32
N TRP A 523 -45.45 -11.63 -16.82
CA TRP A 523 -45.18 -10.54 -15.91
C TRP A 523 -45.31 -9.16 -16.57
N ILE A 524 -44.80 -8.97 -17.79
CA ILE A 524 -44.99 -7.72 -18.54
C ILE A 524 -46.47 -7.44 -18.81
N GLY A 525 -47.26 -8.47 -19.12
CA GLY A 525 -48.71 -8.32 -19.26
C GLY A 525 -49.44 -8.00 -17.95
N GLU A 526 -48.89 -8.37 -16.79
CA GLU A 526 -49.41 -8.03 -15.46
C GLU A 526 -48.96 -6.62 -15.01
N GLU A 527 -47.72 -6.23 -15.32
CA GLU A 527 -47.10 -4.96 -14.90
C GLU A 527 -47.65 -3.76 -15.69
N PHE A 528 -47.89 -3.93 -16.99
CA PHE A 528 -48.44 -2.89 -17.85
C PHE A 528 -49.91 -3.19 -18.14
N ASP A 529 -50.82 -2.61 -17.35
CA ASP A 529 -52.29 -2.74 -17.50
C ASP A 529 -52.85 -1.94 -18.71
N ASP A 530 -52.03 -1.74 -19.74
CA ASP A 530 -52.46 -1.21 -21.03
C ASP A 530 -52.06 -2.18 -22.15
N GLY A 531 -52.96 -2.36 -23.11
CA GLY A 531 -52.68 -3.24 -24.26
C GLY A 531 -51.55 -2.75 -25.16
N ALA A 532 -51.11 -1.49 -25.00
CA ALA A 532 -50.14 -0.86 -25.88
C ALA A 532 -48.71 -1.35 -25.62
N HIS A 533 -48.31 -1.55 -24.35
CA HIS A 533 -47.00 -2.12 -24.03
C HIS A 533 -46.94 -3.62 -24.33
N ALA A 534 -48.05 -4.34 -24.11
CA ALA A 534 -48.16 -5.76 -24.45
C ALA A 534 -48.02 -6.01 -25.96
N ASP A 535 -48.52 -5.11 -26.82
CA ASP A 535 -48.38 -5.22 -28.28
C ASP A 535 -46.95 -4.91 -28.77
N ARG A 536 -46.18 -4.11 -28.01
CA ARG A 536 -44.82 -3.67 -28.33
C ARG A 536 -43.72 -4.59 -27.78
N PHE A 537 -44.09 -5.57 -26.97
CA PHE A 537 -43.18 -6.56 -26.41
C PHE A 537 -43.40 -7.92 -27.06
N GLN A 538 -42.34 -8.48 -27.63
CA GLN A 538 -42.32 -9.86 -28.09
C GLN A 538 -41.18 -10.60 -27.40
N ALA A 539 -41.37 -11.89 -27.12
CA ALA A 539 -40.31 -12.70 -26.56
C ALA A 539 -40.22 -14.08 -27.23
N PHE A 540 -38.99 -14.55 -27.47
CA PHE A 540 -38.69 -15.71 -28.28
C PHE A 540 -37.66 -16.61 -27.59
N VAL A 541 -37.82 -17.92 -27.77
CA VAL A 541 -36.77 -18.89 -27.42
C VAL A 541 -35.89 -19.08 -28.65
N ALA A 542 -34.68 -18.53 -28.63
CA ALA A 542 -33.77 -18.57 -29.76
C ALA A 542 -32.31 -18.45 -29.30
N ASP A 543 -31.38 -18.88 -30.16
CA ASP A 543 -29.95 -18.59 -30.03
C ASP A 543 -29.58 -17.32 -30.83
N VAL A 544 -28.30 -16.92 -30.76
CA VAL A 544 -27.83 -15.69 -31.42
C VAL A 544 -27.92 -15.78 -32.94
N GLU A 545 -27.89 -16.99 -33.53
CA GLU A 545 -28.03 -17.18 -34.97
C GLU A 545 -29.49 -17.17 -35.45
N SER A 546 -30.44 -17.41 -34.55
CA SER A 546 -31.87 -17.57 -34.86
C SER A 546 -32.76 -16.45 -34.33
N VAL A 547 -32.18 -15.29 -33.98
CA VAL A 547 -32.93 -14.08 -33.64
C VAL A 547 -33.93 -13.74 -34.75
N PRO A 548 -35.20 -13.42 -34.46
CA PRO A 548 -36.26 -13.38 -35.48
C PRO A 548 -36.12 -12.30 -36.54
N SER A 549 -35.36 -11.24 -36.27
CA SER A 549 -35.18 -10.12 -37.19
C SER A 549 -33.81 -9.46 -37.02
N THR A 550 -33.46 -8.54 -37.91
CA THR A 550 -32.24 -7.72 -37.86
C THR A 550 -32.59 -6.25 -38.05
N GLY A 551 -31.57 -5.38 -37.95
CA GLY A 551 -31.73 -3.93 -38.13
C GLY A 551 -32.34 -3.27 -36.89
N TYR A 552 -31.88 -3.69 -35.71
CA TYR A 552 -32.24 -3.05 -34.43
C TYR A 552 -31.41 -1.78 -34.22
N ASP A 553 -32.05 -0.74 -33.70
CA ASP A 553 -31.39 0.52 -33.34
C ASP A 553 -30.52 0.35 -32.08
N LEU A 554 -30.92 -0.57 -31.21
CA LEU A 554 -30.22 -0.96 -29.99
C LEU A 554 -30.25 -2.48 -29.81
N VAL A 555 -29.07 -3.08 -29.62
CA VAL A 555 -28.90 -4.48 -29.23
C VAL A 555 -28.30 -4.52 -27.83
N LEU A 556 -28.99 -5.17 -26.91
CA LEU A 556 -28.61 -5.34 -25.51
C LEU A 556 -28.29 -6.80 -25.23
N ALA A 557 -27.24 -7.03 -24.44
CA ALA A 557 -26.96 -8.35 -23.87
C ALA A 557 -26.39 -8.20 -22.46
N GLY A 558 -27.19 -8.56 -21.45
CA GLY A 558 -26.80 -8.43 -20.06
C GLY A 558 -26.37 -9.75 -19.44
N GLU A 559 -25.23 -9.76 -18.73
CA GLU A 559 -24.72 -10.91 -17.96
C GLU A 559 -24.77 -12.25 -18.73
N ILE A 560 -24.27 -12.24 -19.96
CA ILE A 560 -24.24 -13.43 -20.83
C ILE A 560 -22.89 -13.66 -21.51
N ALA A 561 -22.13 -12.60 -21.81
CA ALA A 561 -20.86 -12.71 -22.53
C ALA A 561 -19.80 -13.49 -21.72
N GLU A 562 -19.83 -13.39 -20.40
CA GLU A 562 -18.95 -14.08 -19.44
C GLU A 562 -19.09 -15.60 -19.45
N HIS A 563 -20.19 -16.14 -19.99
CA HIS A 563 -20.42 -17.58 -20.08
C HIS A 563 -19.83 -18.21 -21.35
N PHE A 564 -19.25 -17.40 -22.24
CA PHE A 564 -18.60 -17.85 -23.46
C PHE A 564 -17.09 -17.91 -23.31
N THR A 565 -16.47 -18.96 -23.84
CA THR A 565 -15.00 -19.09 -23.88
C THR A 565 -14.35 -18.11 -24.87
N ARG A 566 -15.12 -17.65 -25.85
CA ARG A 566 -14.73 -16.71 -26.90
C ARG A 566 -15.77 -15.60 -27.01
N PRO A 567 -15.83 -14.70 -26.02
CA PRO A 567 -16.86 -13.67 -25.96
C PRO A 567 -16.82 -12.77 -27.20
N GLU A 568 -15.66 -12.54 -27.80
CA GLU A 568 -15.51 -11.74 -29.02
C GLU A 568 -16.28 -12.32 -30.21
N GLU A 569 -16.31 -13.64 -30.35
CA GLU A 569 -17.03 -14.30 -31.45
C GLU A 569 -18.55 -14.24 -31.23
N PHE A 570 -18.98 -14.40 -29.99
CA PHE A 570 -20.38 -14.23 -29.61
C PHE A 570 -20.86 -12.80 -29.88
N LEU A 571 -20.11 -11.80 -29.40
CA LEU A 571 -20.43 -10.38 -29.58
C LEU A 571 -20.41 -9.98 -31.06
N THR A 572 -19.50 -10.53 -31.85
CA THR A 572 -19.47 -10.30 -33.32
C THR A 572 -20.76 -10.82 -33.97
N ARG A 573 -21.25 -12.00 -33.58
CA ARG A 573 -22.52 -12.53 -34.10
C ARG A 573 -23.71 -11.71 -33.62
N LEU A 574 -23.72 -11.32 -32.36
CA LEU A 574 -24.78 -10.49 -31.77
C LEU A 574 -24.89 -9.13 -32.49
N GLU A 575 -23.75 -8.49 -32.78
CA GLU A 575 -23.71 -7.19 -33.47
C GLU A 575 -24.34 -7.24 -34.87
N THR A 576 -24.35 -8.40 -35.55
CA THR A 576 -24.94 -8.51 -36.89
C THR A 576 -26.43 -8.17 -36.92
N HIS A 577 -27.11 -8.23 -35.78
CA HIS A 577 -28.51 -7.85 -35.62
C HIS A 577 -28.72 -6.33 -35.51
N ALA A 578 -27.69 -5.57 -35.13
CA ALA A 578 -27.76 -4.10 -35.08
C ALA A 578 -27.83 -3.51 -36.50
N ALA A 579 -28.48 -2.36 -36.64
CA ALA A 579 -28.57 -1.64 -37.91
C ALA A 579 -27.19 -1.32 -38.49
N GLU A 580 -27.01 -1.52 -39.80
CA GLU A 580 -25.82 -1.07 -40.52
C GLU A 580 -25.75 0.45 -40.55
N PRO A 581 -24.56 1.06 -40.48
CA PRO A 581 -24.43 2.50 -40.69
C PRO A 581 -24.84 2.87 -42.12
N THR A 582 -25.46 4.04 -42.26
CA THR A 582 -25.83 4.64 -43.55
C THR A 582 -25.19 6.02 -43.68
N ASP A 583 -25.28 6.64 -44.87
CA ASP A 583 -24.75 8.00 -45.07
C ASP A 583 -25.45 9.04 -44.17
N ASP A 584 -26.70 8.79 -43.79
CA ASP A 584 -27.55 9.74 -43.05
C ASP A 584 -27.76 9.38 -41.56
N ALA A 585 -27.35 8.18 -41.14
CA ALA A 585 -27.55 7.70 -39.76
C ALA A 585 -26.42 6.76 -39.32
N PRO A 586 -25.96 6.87 -38.06
CA PRO A 586 -24.96 5.94 -37.53
C PRO A 586 -25.53 4.53 -37.42
N GLY A 587 -24.67 3.52 -37.34
CA GLY A 587 -25.10 2.15 -37.10
C GLY A 587 -25.79 2.00 -35.72
N GLY A 588 -26.54 0.91 -35.59
CA GLY A 588 -27.20 0.53 -34.36
C GLY A 588 -26.20 0.41 -33.21
N ALA A 589 -26.64 0.80 -32.01
CA ALA A 589 -25.83 0.70 -30.81
C ALA A 589 -25.86 -0.73 -30.28
N VAL A 590 -24.72 -1.20 -29.78
CA VAL A 590 -24.61 -2.44 -28.99
C VAL A 590 -24.23 -2.04 -27.57
N LEU A 591 -24.93 -2.56 -26.57
CA LEU A 591 -24.61 -2.34 -25.16
C LEU A 591 -24.64 -3.67 -24.43
N ILE A 592 -23.57 -3.95 -23.68
CA ILE A 592 -23.43 -5.16 -22.89
C ILE A 592 -23.20 -4.84 -21.42
N THR A 593 -23.63 -5.74 -20.55
CA THR A 593 -23.21 -5.73 -19.14
C THR A 593 -22.42 -6.99 -18.83
N VAL A 594 -21.30 -6.84 -18.13
CA VAL A 594 -20.46 -7.97 -17.71
C VAL A 594 -20.02 -7.82 -16.27
N PRO A 595 -19.99 -8.90 -15.48
CA PRO A 595 -19.54 -8.87 -14.10
C PRO A 595 -18.02 -8.74 -14.00
N GLN A 596 -17.56 -8.05 -12.95
CA GLN A 596 -16.17 -7.97 -12.51
C GLN A 596 -16.03 -8.47 -11.07
N GLY A 597 -15.02 -9.30 -10.83
CA GLY A 597 -14.61 -9.73 -9.50
C GLY A 597 -15.15 -11.11 -9.09
N PRO A 598 -14.75 -11.60 -7.90
CA PRO A 598 -15.08 -12.92 -7.38
C PRO A 598 -16.54 -13.02 -6.89
N PHE A 599 -17.49 -13.05 -7.84
CA PHE A 599 -18.92 -13.06 -7.54
C PHE A 599 -19.38 -14.26 -6.71
N ALA A 600 -18.74 -15.43 -6.82
CA ALA A 600 -19.06 -16.57 -5.97
C ALA A 600 -18.86 -16.26 -4.48
N GLU A 601 -17.78 -15.55 -4.11
CA GLU A 601 -17.53 -15.13 -2.72
C GLU A 601 -18.49 -14.03 -2.29
N TYR A 602 -18.74 -13.04 -3.15
CA TYR A 602 -19.66 -11.94 -2.87
C TYR A 602 -21.08 -12.43 -2.57
N MET A 603 -21.57 -13.39 -3.35
CA MET A 603 -22.91 -13.97 -3.16
C MET A 603 -22.98 -14.85 -1.90
N HIS A 604 -21.88 -15.50 -1.50
CA HIS A 604 -21.80 -16.26 -0.26
C HIS A 604 -21.94 -15.37 0.97
N ALA A 605 -21.21 -14.24 1.00
CA ALA A 605 -21.25 -13.30 2.12
C ALA A 605 -22.66 -12.71 2.34
N ASN A 606 -23.44 -12.56 1.26
CA ASN A 606 -24.74 -11.90 1.25
C ASN A 606 -25.95 -12.85 1.25
N SER A 607 -25.76 -14.18 1.31
CA SER A 607 -26.87 -15.14 1.31
C SER A 607 -26.83 -16.12 2.48
N LEU A 608 -27.99 -16.39 3.09
CA LEU A 608 -28.18 -17.46 4.10
C LEU A 608 -28.25 -18.86 3.45
N ASP A 609 -28.21 -18.90 2.12
CA ASP A 609 -28.35 -20.11 1.32
C ASP A 609 -26.99 -20.59 0.83
N TRP A 610 -26.43 -21.47 1.63
CA TRP A 610 -25.16 -22.15 1.41
C TRP A 610 -25.13 -23.08 0.19
N SER A 611 -26.16 -23.11 -0.66
CA SER A 611 -26.21 -23.97 -1.86
C SER A 611 -25.85 -23.24 -3.17
N ARG A 612 -25.61 -21.92 -3.11
CA ARG A 612 -25.32 -21.05 -4.27
C ARG A 612 -23.87 -21.10 -4.76
N HIS A 613 -23.15 -22.16 -4.43
CA HIS A 613 -21.75 -22.34 -4.81
C HIS A 613 -21.63 -22.51 -6.33
N LEU A 614 -20.72 -21.73 -6.93
CA LEU A 614 -20.19 -21.85 -8.29
C LEU A 614 -21.06 -21.20 -9.36
N ARG A 615 -20.92 -19.87 -9.53
CA ARG A 615 -21.28 -19.25 -10.82
C ARG A 615 -20.26 -19.73 -11.86
N GLY A 616 -20.73 -20.37 -12.92
CA GLY A 616 -19.95 -20.94 -14.00
C GLY A 616 -19.49 -19.88 -15.00
N HIS A 617 -19.11 -18.69 -14.53
CA HIS A 617 -18.50 -17.69 -15.38
C HIS A 617 -17.24 -18.31 -15.98
N LYS A 618 -17.11 -18.21 -17.29
CA LYS A 618 -15.90 -18.65 -17.98
C LYS A 618 -14.89 -17.52 -18.06
N PHE A 619 -15.37 -16.27 -17.96
CA PHE A 619 -14.59 -15.07 -18.14
C PHE A 619 -14.93 -14.03 -17.07
N CYS A 620 -13.93 -13.45 -16.40
CA CYS A 620 -14.12 -12.33 -15.47
C CYS A 620 -13.56 -11.05 -16.09
N PHE A 621 -14.36 -10.20 -16.74
CA PHE A 621 -13.85 -9.06 -17.50
C PHE A 621 -13.13 -8.01 -16.63
N ASP A 622 -12.01 -7.48 -17.14
CA ASP A 622 -11.46 -6.20 -16.72
C ASP A 622 -11.69 -5.12 -17.80
N HIS A 623 -11.48 -3.84 -17.45
CA HIS A 623 -11.72 -2.74 -18.38
C HIS A 623 -10.80 -2.78 -19.63
N ARG A 624 -9.64 -3.43 -19.54
CA ARG A 624 -8.69 -3.59 -20.66
C ARG A 624 -9.16 -4.66 -21.62
N ASP A 625 -9.88 -5.68 -21.15
CA ASP A 625 -10.51 -6.69 -22.00
C ASP A 625 -11.58 -6.06 -22.89
N LEU A 626 -12.40 -5.18 -22.33
CA LEU A 626 -13.42 -4.44 -23.07
C LEU A 626 -12.79 -3.43 -24.05
N GLU A 627 -11.76 -2.69 -23.63
CA GLU A 627 -10.97 -1.84 -24.54
C GLU A 627 -10.34 -2.65 -25.68
N ALA A 628 -9.86 -3.88 -25.41
CA ALA A 628 -9.28 -4.75 -26.43
C ALA A 628 -10.31 -5.32 -27.41
N ILE A 629 -11.57 -5.49 -26.99
CA ILE A 629 -12.68 -5.94 -27.85
C ILE A 629 -13.22 -4.80 -28.69
N ALA A 630 -13.57 -3.66 -28.07
CA ALA A 630 -14.36 -2.62 -28.72
C ALA A 630 -13.77 -1.20 -28.59
N GLY A 631 -12.60 -1.01 -27.97
CA GLY A 631 -12.03 0.33 -27.74
C GLY A 631 -11.68 1.13 -29.00
N HIS A 632 -11.54 0.48 -30.16
CA HIS A 632 -11.34 1.13 -31.46
C HIS A 632 -12.64 1.47 -32.20
N ARG A 633 -13.79 1.06 -31.67
CA ARG A 633 -15.11 1.21 -32.29
C ARG A 633 -15.65 2.62 -32.15
N ASP A 634 -16.46 3.03 -33.11
CA ASP A 634 -17.18 4.30 -33.01
C ASP A 634 -18.12 4.33 -31.78
N GLY A 635 -18.11 5.47 -31.08
CA GLY A 635 -18.93 5.68 -29.89
C GLY A 635 -18.66 4.72 -28.73
N TYR A 636 -17.48 4.08 -28.68
CA TYR A 636 -17.12 3.23 -27.54
C TYR A 636 -17.04 4.04 -26.23
N ASP A 637 -17.77 3.60 -25.22
CA ASP A 637 -17.62 4.05 -23.83
C ASP A 637 -17.82 2.85 -22.90
N GLN A 638 -17.23 2.93 -21.71
CA GLN A 638 -17.46 1.95 -20.66
C GLN A 638 -17.61 2.64 -19.31
N ILE A 639 -18.58 2.16 -18.55
CA ILE A 639 -18.94 2.70 -17.24
C ILE A 639 -18.88 1.55 -16.25
N HIS A 640 -18.15 1.75 -15.15
CA HIS A 640 -18.06 0.76 -14.10
C HIS A 640 -19.03 1.09 -12.97
N MET A 641 -19.84 0.10 -12.60
CA MET A 641 -20.67 0.12 -11.41
C MET A 641 -20.02 -0.70 -10.31
N ILE A 642 -19.79 -0.08 -9.16
CA ILE A 642 -19.29 -0.76 -7.97
C ILE A 642 -20.49 -1.31 -7.20
N ASN A 643 -20.51 -2.62 -6.90
CA ASN A 643 -21.50 -3.20 -5.99
C ASN A 643 -21.02 -3.04 -4.54
N ASP A 644 -19.99 -3.81 -4.17
CA ASP A 644 -19.32 -3.78 -2.87
C ASP A 644 -17.99 -4.56 -2.95
N ASP A 645 -17.25 -4.61 -1.86
CA ASP A 645 -16.10 -5.50 -1.69
C ASP A 645 -16.53 -6.86 -1.15
N THR A 646 -15.78 -7.91 -1.52
CA THR A 646 -15.88 -9.18 -0.78
C THR A 646 -15.30 -9.05 0.63
N PRO A 647 -15.58 -9.99 1.55
CA PRO A 647 -14.93 -10.01 2.86
C PRO A 647 -13.39 -10.04 2.81
N ARG A 648 -12.81 -10.45 1.68
CA ARG A 648 -11.36 -10.43 1.41
C ARG A 648 -10.92 -9.20 0.62
N GLY A 649 -11.77 -8.18 0.51
CA GLY A 649 -11.47 -6.83 0.04
C GLY A 649 -11.22 -6.66 -1.45
N SER A 650 -11.59 -7.63 -2.28
CA SER A 650 -11.61 -7.41 -3.74
C SER A 650 -12.94 -6.84 -4.17
N LEU A 651 -12.86 -5.92 -5.12
CA LEU A 651 -14.01 -5.28 -5.74
C LEU A 651 -14.88 -6.28 -6.49
N CYS A 652 -16.19 -6.21 -6.26
CA CYS A 652 -17.21 -6.78 -7.13
C CYS A 652 -18.05 -5.67 -7.77
N GLY A 653 -18.33 -5.81 -9.06
CA GLY A 653 -19.01 -4.78 -9.83
C GLY A 653 -19.44 -5.26 -11.20
N HIS A 654 -19.89 -4.33 -12.02
CA HIS A 654 -20.25 -4.59 -13.41
C HIS A 654 -19.71 -3.50 -14.31
N TYR A 655 -19.22 -3.90 -15.48
CA TYR A 655 -19.01 -2.96 -16.57
C TYR A 655 -20.25 -2.91 -17.45
N VAL A 656 -20.66 -1.70 -17.79
CA VAL A 656 -21.58 -1.41 -18.89
C VAL A 656 -20.74 -0.83 -20.02
N ALA A 657 -20.60 -1.58 -21.10
CA ALA A 657 -19.86 -1.13 -22.27
C ALA A 657 -20.79 -0.99 -23.46
N HIS A 658 -20.61 0.05 -24.26
CA HIS A 658 -21.37 0.25 -25.48
C HIS A 658 -20.51 0.74 -26.62
N TRP A 659 -20.93 0.49 -27.84
CA TRP A 659 -20.34 1.02 -29.07
C TRP A 659 -21.38 1.04 -30.19
N ARG A 660 -21.03 1.61 -31.33
CA ARG A 660 -21.86 1.58 -32.54
C ARG A 660 -21.27 0.67 -33.59
N ARG A 661 -22.15 0.01 -34.34
CA ARG A 661 -21.75 -0.77 -35.51
C ARG A 661 -21.19 0.17 -36.58
N ASP A 662 -19.93 -0.04 -36.95
CA ASP A 662 -19.21 0.84 -37.90
C ASP A 662 -18.54 0.08 -39.06
N GLY A 663 -18.80 -1.23 -39.15
CA GLY A 663 -18.27 -2.11 -40.21
C GLY A 663 -16.84 -2.61 -39.97
N GLN A 664 -16.15 -2.17 -38.91
CA GLN A 664 -14.87 -2.80 -38.50
C GLN A 664 -15.14 -4.17 -37.83
N GLU A 665 -14.11 -4.97 -37.58
CA GLU A 665 -14.24 -6.19 -36.77
C GLU A 665 -14.01 -5.87 -35.29
N LEU A 666 -14.64 -6.62 -34.38
CA LEU A 666 -14.30 -6.59 -32.96
C LEU A 666 -12.92 -7.22 -32.74
N GLY A 667 -12.21 -6.70 -31.74
CA GLY A 667 -10.96 -7.28 -31.26
C GLY A 667 -11.21 -8.45 -30.30
N ALA A 668 -10.13 -8.99 -29.75
CA ALA A 668 -10.17 -10.09 -28.79
C ALA A 668 -9.41 -9.70 -27.51
N PRO A 669 -9.85 -10.17 -26.33
CA PRO A 669 -9.13 -10.00 -25.07
C PRO A 669 -7.68 -10.51 -25.15
N ASP A 670 -6.80 -9.91 -24.36
CA ASP A 670 -5.39 -10.31 -24.25
C ASP A 670 -5.18 -11.17 -22.99
N ILE A 671 -5.46 -12.48 -23.12
CA ILE A 671 -5.41 -13.42 -21.99
C ILE A 671 -3.98 -13.58 -21.46
N GLU A 672 -2.98 -13.56 -22.33
CA GLU A 672 -1.57 -13.63 -21.93
C GLU A 672 -1.18 -12.41 -21.08
N ARG A 673 -1.56 -11.18 -21.51
CA ARG A 673 -1.39 -9.98 -20.69
C ARG A 673 -2.05 -10.16 -19.32
N LYS A 674 -3.31 -10.57 -19.33
CA LYS A 674 -4.12 -10.71 -18.11
C LYS A 674 -3.51 -11.70 -17.14
N ALA A 675 -3.14 -12.91 -17.61
CA ALA A 675 -2.51 -13.94 -16.81
C ALA A 675 -1.18 -13.47 -16.20
N ARG A 676 -0.29 -12.86 -17.00
CA ARG A 676 1.01 -12.36 -16.52
C ARG A 676 0.90 -11.21 -15.53
N ARG A 677 -0.09 -10.33 -15.71
CA ARG A 677 -0.28 -9.15 -14.85
C ARG A 677 -1.16 -9.42 -13.64
N MET A 678 -1.81 -10.57 -13.58
CA MET A 678 -2.63 -10.96 -12.45
C MET A 678 -1.78 -11.00 -11.17
N ARG A 679 -2.30 -10.39 -10.10
CA ARG A 679 -1.65 -10.41 -8.79
C ARG A 679 -1.86 -11.81 -8.17
N PRO A 680 -0.79 -12.52 -7.75
CA PRO A 680 -0.94 -13.80 -7.07
C PRO A 680 -1.82 -13.65 -5.82
N ARG A 681 -2.44 -14.76 -5.43
CA ARG A 681 -3.25 -14.84 -4.22
C ARG A 681 -2.54 -15.77 -3.22
N ASP A 682 -2.10 -15.21 -2.11
CA ASP A 682 -1.63 -15.99 -0.96
C ASP A 682 -2.82 -16.63 -0.24
N ARG A 683 -2.75 -17.92 0.05
CA ARG A 683 -3.81 -18.65 0.75
C ARG A 683 -3.62 -18.56 2.27
N LEU A 684 -4.71 -18.33 2.99
CA LEU A 684 -4.73 -18.29 4.45
C LEU A 684 -5.25 -19.59 5.05
N SER A 685 -4.40 -20.29 5.81
CA SER A 685 -4.81 -21.40 6.67
C SER A 685 -4.98 -20.95 8.11
N VAL A 686 -6.07 -21.36 8.75
CA VAL A 686 -6.32 -21.15 10.18
C VAL A 686 -6.11 -22.46 10.93
N CYS A 687 -5.22 -22.45 11.91
CA CYS A 687 -4.98 -23.61 12.77
C CYS A 687 -5.46 -23.33 14.20
N MET A 688 -6.17 -24.29 14.77
CA MET A 688 -6.83 -24.17 16.07
C MET A 688 -6.60 -25.41 16.91
N ILE A 689 -6.56 -25.25 18.23
CA ILE A 689 -6.73 -26.36 19.17
C ILE A 689 -8.05 -26.16 19.91
N ALA A 690 -8.77 -27.26 20.15
CA ALA A 690 -10.07 -27.22 20.83
C ALA A 690 -10.17 -28.29 21.93
N LYS A 691 -10.84 -27.92 23.03
CA LYS A 691 -11.23 -28.82 24.11
C LYS A 691 -12.39 -28.24 24.91
N ASP A 692 -13.53 -28.91 24.89
CA ASP A 692 -14.70 -28.55 25.70
C ASP A 692 -15.10 -27.04 25.56
N GLY A 693 -15.18 -26.56 24.32
CA GLY A 693 -15.43 -25.17 23.93
C GLY A 693 -16.80 -24.94 23.27
N GLU A 694 -17.85 -25.70 23.63
CA GLU A 694 -19.16 -25.62 22.97
C GLU A 694 -19.81 -24.22 22.98
N ASN A 695 -19.43 -23.36 23.94
CA ASN A 695 -19.97 -22.00 24.04
C ASN A 695 -19.29 -20.99 23.11
N ASP A 696 -18.09 -21.30 22.61
CA ASP A 696 -17.21 -20.32 21.98
C ASP A 696 -16.84 -20.70 20.53
N ILE A 697 -16.72 -22.00 20.23
CA ILE A 697 -16.20 -22.51 18.94
C ILE A 697 -16.94 -21.96 17.72
N ALA A 698 -18.28 -21.87 17.78
CA ALA A 698 -19.07 -21.37 16.65
C ALA A 698 -18.78 -19.87 16.37
N ARG A 699 -18.58 -19.06 17.41
CA ARG A 699 -18.22 -17.65 17.25
C ARG A 699 -16.81 -17.50 16.69
N CYS A 700 -15.85 -18.30 17.18
CA CYS A 700 -14.49 -18.31 16.66
C CYS A 700 -14.48 -18.64 15.17
N LEU A 701 -15.10 -19.75 14.77
CA LEU A 701 -15.14 -20.18 13.36
C LEU A 701 -15.85 -19.16 12.48
N LYS A 702 -16.98 -18.59 12.95
CA LYS A 702 -17.67 -17.51 12.23
C LYS A 702 -16.77 -16.29 11.96
N SER A 703 -15.86 -15.95 12.88
CA SER A 703 -14.97 -14.79 12.70
C SER A 703 -13.88 -14.99 11.65
N VAL A 704 -13.54 -16.24 11.30
CA VAL A 704 -12.51 -16.55 10.30
C VAL A 704 -13.09 -17.10 8.99
N ASP A 705 -14.38 -17.43 8.97
CA ASP A 705 -15.05 -18.12 7.87
C ASP A 705 -14.90 -17.43 6.51
N ALA A 706 -15.07 -16.11 6.52
CA ALA A 706 -15.02 -15.33 5.31
C ALA A 706 -13.60 -15.11 4.75
N ILE A 707 -12.55 -15.31 5.58
CA ILE A 707 -11.17 -14.99 5.22
C ILE A 707 -10.27 -16.21 5.06
N ALA A 708 -10.63 -17.35 5.65
CA ALA A 708 -9.83 -18.57 5.61
C ALA A 708 -10.03 -19.35 4.30
N ASP A 709 -8.93 -19.72 3.63
CA ASP A 709 -8.93 -20.68 2.51
C ASP A 709 -8.80 -22.12 3.01
N GLU A 710 -8.41 -22.31 4.26
CA GLU A 710 -8.37 -23.60 4.94
C GLU A 710 -8.54 -23.41 6.45
N VAL A 711 -9.30 -24.29 7.12
CA VAL A 711 -9.32 -24.35 8.59
C VAL A 711 -9.02 -25.76 9.07
N TRP A 712 -8.11 -25.86 10.05
CA TRP A 712 -7.73 -27.10 10.71
C TRP A 712 -7.89 -27.02 12.23
N ILE A 713 -8.78 -27.85 12.78
CA ILE A 713 -9.07 -27.90 14.22
C ILE A 713 -8.47 -29.16 14.82
N ALA A 714 -7.56 -29.03 15.77
CA ALA A 714 -7.02 -30.11 16.60
C ALA A 714 -7.93 -30.36 17.81
N ASP A 715 -8.77 -31.38 17.75
CA ASP A 715 -9.51 -31.81 18.95
C ASP A 715 -8.57 -32.54 19.92
N THR A 716 -8.36 -31.96 21.10
CA THR A 716 -7.48 -32.50 22.16
C THR A 716 -8.25 -33.30 23.22
N GLY A 717 -9.46 -33.77 22.86
CA GLY A 717 -10.25 -34.71 23.64
C GLY A 717 -11.52 -34.12 24.23
N SER A 718 -12.27 -33.36 23.42
CA SER A 718 -13.57 -32.78 23.78
C SER A 718 -14.60 -33.86 24.12
N ARG A 719 -15.44 -33.59 25.11
CA ARG A 719 -16.50 -34.48 25.60
C ARG A 719 -17.91 -33.87 25.48
N ASP A 720 -17.98 -32.60 25.09
CA ASP A 720 -19.18 -31.81 24.93
C ASP A 720 -19.58 -31.66 23.44
N ALA A 721 -20.46 -30.71 23.12
CA ALA A 721 -20.92 -30.49 21.76
C ALA A 721 -19.92 -29.75 20.84
N THR A 722 -18.69 -29.46 21.27
CA THR A 722 -17.69 -28.67 20.51
C THR A 722 -17.55 -29.13 19.06
N MET A 723 -17.24 -30.41 18.85
CA MET A 723 -17.03 -30.95 17.50
C MET A 723 -18.34 -31.09 16.72
N GLN A 724 -19.49 -31.15 17.38
CA GLN A 724 -20.78 -31.09 16.70
C GLN A 724 -21.06 -29.68 16.16
N LEU A 725 -20.72 -28.65 16.93
CA LEU A 725 -20.91 -27.24 16.56
C LEU A 725 -19.90 -26.75 15.52
N ALA A 726 -18.74 -27.41 15.39
CA ALA A 726 -17.77 -27.14 14.34
C ALA A 726 -18.16 -27.74 12.97
N LYS A 727 -19.00 -28.80 12.93
CA LYS A 727 -19.37 -29.49 11.68
C LYS A 727 -20.01 -28.64 10.58
N PRO A 728 -20.90 -27.67 10.87
CA PRO A 728 -21.49 -26.83 9.82
C PRO A 728 -20.43 -26.09 8.99
N TYR A 729 -19.34 -25.70 9.64
CA TYR A 729 -18.20 -25.07 8.99
C TYR A 729 -17.36 -26.06 8.15
N THR A 730 -17.64 -27.37 8.18
CA THR A 730 -16.87 -28.39 7.41
C THR A 730 -17.54 -28.94 6.17
N ARG A 731 -18.78 -28.55 5.89
CA ARG A 731 -19.56 -29.17 4.82
C ARG A 731 -20.11 -28.12 3.88
N ASN A 732 -19.39 -27.87 2.78
CA ASN A 732 -19.96 -27.55 1.47
C ASN A 732 -18.92 -27.74 0.34
N GLY A 733 -18.99 -28.87 -0.35
CA GLY A 733 -18.73 -28.96 -1.80
C GLY A 733 -17.31 -28.74 -2.35
N GLY A 734 -16.33 -28.36 -1.55
CA GLY A 734 -14.91 -28.31 -1.92
C GLY A 734 -14.05 -28.45 -0.66
N ASP A 735 -12.84 -28.96 -0.79
CA ASP A 735 -11.93 -29.40 0.29
C ASP A 735 -11.43 -28.33 1.29
N VAL A 736 -12.19 -27.25 1.52
CA VAL A 736 -11.76 -26.01 2.17
C VAL A 736 -11.76 -26.09 3.71
N TRP A 737 -12.42 -27.05 4.35
CA TRP A 737 -12.47 -27.13 5.83
C TRP A 737 -12.27 -28.55 6.36
N SER A 738 -11.11 -28.79 6.99
CA SER A 738 -10.71 -30.11 7.50
C SER A 738 -10.73 -30.15 9.03
N ILE A 739 -11.64 -30.94 9.61
CA ILE A 739 -11.58 -31.27 11.04
C ILE A 739 -10.75 -32.55 11.24
N GLY A 740 -9.64 -32.44 11.97
CA GLY A 740 -8.77 -33.55 12.34
C GLY A 740 -8.80 -33.83 13.84
N LYS A 741 -8.94 -35.10 14.24
CA LYS A 741 -8.66 -35.45 15.63
C LYS A 741 -7.14 -35.43 15.84
N CYS A 742 -6.67 -34.76 16.90
CA CYS A 742 -5.25 -34.81 17.27
C CYS A 742 -4.87 -36.27 17.60
N PRO A 743 -3.64 -36.73 17.27
CA PRO A 743 -3.14 -38.01 17.78
C PRO A 743 -3.29 -38.10 19.31
N ASP A 744 -3.36 -39.31 19.85
CA ASP A 744 -3.38 -39.48 21.31
C ASP A 744 -2.14 -38.80 21.92
N VAL A 745 -2.36 -37.94 22.92
CA VAL A 745 -1.30 -37.18 23.59
C VAL A 745 -0.25 -38.16 24.13
N PRO A 746 1.04 -37.99 23.78
CA PRO A 746 2.11 -38.85 24.29
C PRO A 746 2.04 -39.02 25.82
N ALA A 747 2.22 -40.26 26.31
CA ALA A 747 2.04 -40.61 27.72
C ALA A 747 3.05 -39.94 28.67
N ASP A 748 4.13 -39.41 28.12
CA ASP A 748 5.21 -38.67 28.78
C ASP A 748 4.95 -37.16 28.89
N LEU A 749 3.89 -36.62 28.26
CA LEU A 749 3.50 -35.23 28.42
C LEU A 749 2.73 -34.98 29.73
N PRO A 750 2.94 -33.83 30.40
CA PRO A 750 2.27 -33.50 31.65
C PRO A 750 0.76 -33.36 31.44
N SER A 751 -0.06 -33.74 32.43
CA SER A 751 -1.49 -33.40 32.43
C SER A 751 -1.68 -31.93 32.85
N PRO A 752 -2.48 -31.11 32.14
CA PRO A 752 -3.46 -31.47 31.11
C PRO A 752 -2.94 -31.60 29.66
N GLY A 753 -1.68 -31.29 29.37
CA GLY A 753 -1.02 -31.47 28.07
C GLY A 753 0.17 -30.52 27.86
N ASP A 754 0.79 -30.58 26.68
CA ASP A 754 1.69 -29.55 26.11
C ASP A 754 0.94 -28.85 24.97
N PHE A 755 0.60 -27.56 25.14
CA PHE A 755 -0.14 -26.80 24.13
C PHE A 755 0.67 -26.58 22.86
N GLY A 756 1.98 -26.33 22.97
CA GLY A 756 2.88 -26.18 21.83
C GLY A 756 2.95 -27.44 20.96
N TRP A 757 2.95 -28.62 21.57
CA TRP A 757 2.84 -29.88 20.81
C TRP A 757 1.54 -29.94 19.99
N ALA A 758 0.38 -29.65 20.60
CA ALA A 758 -0.90 -29.67 19.89
C ALA A 758 -0.95 -28.64 18.74
N ARG A 759 -0.34 -27.46 18.92
CA ARG A 759 -0.20 -26.44 17.87
C ARG A 759 0.68 -26.90 16.71
N ASN A 760 1.78 -27.60 17.00
CA ASN A 760 2.63 -28.16 15.96
C ASN A 760 1.88 -29.25 15.16
N GLN A 761 1.04 -30.04 15.81
CA GLN A 761 0.19 -31.01 15.12
C GLN A 761 -0.78 -30.34 14.14
N SER A 762 -1.40 -29.22 14.52
CA SER A 762 -2.29 -28.49 13.61
C SER A 762 -1.54 -27.78 12.49
N ALA A 763 -0.46 -27.07 12.80
CA ALA A 763 0.37 -26.38 11.81
C ALA A 763 1.01 -27.33 10.79
N SER A 764 1.31 -28.58 11.16
CA SER A 764 1.87 -29.58 10.23
C SER A 764 0.89 -30.07 9.14
N ARG A 765 -0.39 -29.72 9.25
CA ARG A 765 -1.46 -30.22 8.36
C ARG A 765 -1.95 -29.21 7.36
N VAL A 766 -1.71 -27.93 7.63
CA VAL A 766 -2.18 -26.84 6.78
C VAL A 766 -1.29 -26.63 5.57
N THR A 767 -1.87 -26.15 4.48
CA THR A 767 -1.22 -26.03 3.17
C THR A 767 -1.06 -24.60 2.68
N GLY A 768 -1.77 -23.63 3.27
CA GLY A 768 -1.72 -22.23 2.89
C GLY A 768 -0.35 -21.59 3.06
N ASP A 769 -0.13 -20.50 2.32
CA ASP A 769 1.09 -19.70 2.37
C ASP A 769 1.23 -19.00 3.73
N TRP A 770 0.11 -18.62 4.32
CA TRP A 770 0.03 -18.00 5.63
C TRP A 770 -0.73 -18.86 6.63
N VAL A 771 -0.27 -18.83 7.89
CA VAL A 771 -0.86 -19.56 9.00
C VAL A 771 -1.29 -18.58 10.09
N LEU A 772 -2.61 -18.48 10.33
CA LEU A 772 -3.18 -17.85 11.51
C LEU A 772 -3.42 -18.91 12.58
N TRP A 773 -2.91 -18.71 13.80
CA TRP A 773 -3.21 -19.58 14.92
C TRP A 773 -4.07 -18.87 15.96
N ILE A 774 -5.23 -19.47 16.27
CA ILE A 774 -6.26 -18.88 17.14
C ILE A 774 -6.81 -19.94 18.11
N ASP A 775 -7.27 -19.51 19.29
CA ASP A 775 -7.84 -20.38 20.31
C ASP A 775 -9.36 -20.51 20.12
N CYS A 776 -9.97 -21.59 20.58
CA CYS A 776 -11.43 -21.77 20.45
C CYS A 776 -12.25 -20.74 21.26
N ASP A 777 -11.63 -20.10 22.27
CA ASP A 777 -12.21 -19.03 23.09
C ASP A 777 -11.80 -17.61 22.62
N GLU A 778 -11.26 -17.52 21.42
CA GLU A 778 -10.88 -16.29 20.73
C GLU A 778 -11.75 -16.04 19.49
N PHE A 779 -11.83 -14.78 19.04
CA PHE A 779 -12.39 -14.45 17.73
C PHE A 779 -11.74 -13.16 17.20
N LEU A 780 -11.72 -13.00 15.88
CA LEU A 780 -11.20 -11.79 15.25
C LEU A 780 -12.24 -10.66 15.26
N GLU A 781 -11.79 -9.47 15.60
CA GLU A 781 -12.49 -8.21 15.34
C GLU A 781 -11.95 -7.60 14.05
N ASN A 782 -12.85 -7.21 13.15
CA ASN A 782 -12.56 -6.72 11.80
C ASN A 782 -11.69 -7.69 10.95
N PRO A 783 -12.04 -9.00 10.87
CA PRO A 783 -11.26 -10.00 10.15
C PRO A 783 -11.05 -9.65 8.67
N GLU A 784 -11.97 -8.89 8.08
CA GLU A 784 -11.87 -8.42 6.71
C GLU A 784 -10.62 -7.58 6.46
N ASN A 785 -9.90 -7.06 7.46
CA ASN A 785 -8.66 -6.32 7.21
C ASN A 785 -7.43 -7.23 7.02
N VAL A 786 -7.51 -8.53 7.31
CA VAL A 786 -6.38 -9.47 7.21
C VAL A 786 -5.84 -9.57 5.78
N HIS A 787 -6.72 -9.60 4.77
CA HIS A 787 -6.31 -9.77 3.37
C HIS A 787 -5.30 -8.72 2.89
N LYS A 788 -5.36 -7.51 3.45
CA LYS A 788 -4.47 -6.41 3.08
C LYS A 788 -3.01 -6.85 3.26
N PHE A 789 -2.75 -7.62 4.33
CA PHE A 789 -1.45 -8.13 4.78
C PHE A 789 -0.99 -9.38 4.04
N LEU A 790 -1.88 -10.04 3.29
CA LEU A 790 -1.58 -11.24 2.50
C LEU A 790 -1.12 -10.88 1.08
N THR A 791 -0.08 -10.04 1.02
CA THR A 791 0.51 -9.57 -0.23
C THR A 791 2.01 -9.87 -0.28
N ASP A 792 2.63 -9.73 -1.46
CA ASP A 792 4.09 -9.80 -1.58
C ASP A 792 4.71 -8.63 -0.78
N ASN A 793 5.46 -8.96 0.28
CA ASN A 793 6.06 -8.00 1.21
C ASN A 793 7.22 -8.69 1.97
N PRO A 794 8.10 -7.95 2.66
CA PRO A 794 9.29 -8.54 3.28
C PRO A 794 8.99 -9.27 4.60
N PHE A 795 7.76 -9.15 5.13
CA PHE A 795 7.42 -9.65 6.46
C PHE A 795 7.18 -11.17 6.47
N ASN A 796 7.72 -11.81 7.51
CA ASN A 796 7.51 -13.21 7.81
C ASN A 796 6.45 -13.44 8.89
N GLY A 797 6.10 -12.39 9.66
CA GLY A 797 5.13 -12.48 10.75
C GLY A 797 4.38 -11.19 11.02
N TYR A 798 3.16 -11.34 11.53
CA TYR A 798 2.32 -10.25 11.99
C TYR A 798 1.90 -10.44 13.44
N VAL A 799 2.11 -9.38 14.21
CA VAL A 799 1.67 -9.24 15.57
C VAL A 799 0.22 -8.76 15.57
N LEU A 800 -0.68 -9.55 16.19
CA LEU A 800 -2.07 -9.15 16.42
C LEU A 800 -2.24 -8.85 17.90
N ARG A 801 -2.93 -7.76 18.24
CA ARG A 801 -3.21 -7.46 19.65
C ARG A 801 -4.25 -8.44 20.16
N GLN A 802 -3.89 -9.17 21.21
CA GLN A 802 -4.79 -10.10 21.88
C GLN A 802 -5.42 -9.40 23.07
N CYS A 803 -6.67 -8.98 22.91
CA CYS A 803 -7.43 -8.16 23.82
C CYS A 803 -8.19 -9.02 24.84
N HIS A 804 -7.75 -8.96 26.11
CA HIS A 804 -8.34 -9.74 27.20
C HIS A 804 -9.57 -9.02 27.76
N VAL A 805 -10.74 -9.63 27.59
CA VAL A 805 -12.02 -9.05 28.06
C VAL A 805 -12.41 -9.66 29.41
N MET A 806 -12.31 -8.86 30.47
CA MET A 806 -12.64 -9.23 31.85
C MET A 806 -13.74 -8.32 32.41
N LYS A 807 -14.65 -8.85 33.22
CA LYS A 807 -15.72 -8.04 33.85
C LYS A 807 -15.22 -7.12 34.96
N ASP A 808 -14.17 -7.53 35.67
CA ASP A 808 -13.72 -6.97 36.95
C ASP A 808 -12.27 -6.46 36.92
N ALA A 809 -11.70 -6.29 35.73
CA ALA A 809 -10.33 -5.80 35.55
C ALA A 809 -10.26 -4.82 34.37
N PRO A 810 -9.28 -3.89 34.38
CA PRO A 810 -9.06 -2.98 33.26
C PRO A 810 -8.67 -3.77 32.00
N TYR A 811 -8.97 -3.18 30.85
CA TYR A 811 -8.60 -3.71 29.54
C TYR A 811 -7.09 -3.89 29.43
N ARG A 812 -6.65 -5.05 28.94
CA ARG A 812 -5.24 -5.37 28.70
C ARG A 812 -5.12 -6.11 27.39
N PHE A 813 -3.99 -5.95 26.72
CA PHE A 813 -3.70 -6.72 25.52
C PHE A 813 -2.26 -7.22 25.52
N ASP A 814 -2.08 -8.43 25.00
CA ASP A 814 -0.77 -8.96 24.64
C ASP A 814 -0.50 -8.69 23.15
N LYS A 815 0.76 -8.78 22.72
CA LYS A 815 1.18 -8.57 21.33
C LYS A 815 1.91 -9.80 20.73
N PRO A 816 1.27 -10.99 20.69
CA PRO A 816 1.88 -12.16 20.08
C PRO A 816 1.90 -12.09 18.55
N ILE A 817 2.91 -12.71 17.93
CA ILE A 817 2.86 -13.05 16.50
C ILE A 817 1.82 -14.15 16.31
N ARG A 818 0.75 -13.83 15.59
CA ARG A 818 -0.43 -14.71 15.42
C ARG A 818 -0.64 -15.18 14.00
N LEU A 819 -0.10 -14.43 13.04
CA LEU A 819 -0.11 -14.75 11.62
C LEU A 819 1.34 -14.80 11.14
N PHE A 820 1.72 -15.84 10.41
CA PHE A 820 3.09 -15.99 9.90
C PHE A 820 3.13 -16.76 8.57
N ARG A 821 4.18 -16.54 7.78
CA ARG A 821 4.39 -17.31 6.54
C ARG A 821 4.78 -18.74 6.87
N ARG A 822 4.13 -19.72 6.24
CA ARG A 822 4.46 -21.14 6.38
C ARG A 822 5.89 -21.44 5.94
N GLU A 823 6.31 -20.79 4.85
CA GLU A 823 7.67 -20.83 4.29
C GLU A 823 8.27 -19.41 4.32
N PRO A 824 9.27 -19.14 5.18
CA PRO A 824 9.75 -17.78 5.37
C PRO A 824 10.61 -17.28 4.21
N VAL A 825 10.37 -16.03 3.82
CA VAL A 825 11.18 -15.33 2.81
C VAL A 825 12.59 -15.08 3.37
N GLY A 826 13.61 -15.30 2.52
CA GLY A 826 15.01 -15.09 2.90
C GLY A 826 15.64 -16.20 3.76
N THR A 827 14.93 -17.32 3.98
CA THR A 827 15.44 -18.47 4.74
C THR A 827 15.73 -19.68 3.85
N GLN A 828 16.35 -20.73 4.41
CA GLN A 828 16.57 -21.98 3.68
C GLN A 828 15.22 -22.63 3.34
N ALA A 829 15.06 -23.09 2.10
CA ALA A 829 13.85 -23.77 1.66
C ALA A 829 13.51 -24.95 2.59
N GLY A 830 12.25 -25.03 3.02
CA GLY A 830 11.77 -26.03 3.98
C GLY A 830 11.95 -25.66 5.46
N THR A 831 12.42 -24.45 5.79
CA THR A 831 12.38 -23.94 7.16
C THR A 831 10.94 -23.85 7.63
N GLN A 832 10.63 -24.44 8.79
CA GLN A 832 9.30 -24.40 9.41
C GLN A 832 9.40 -23.85 10.82
N TYR A 833 8.51 -22.92 11.16
CA TYR A 833 8.38 -22.42 12.52
C TYR A 833 7.81 -23.48 13.44
N GLN A 834 8.32 -23.51 14.67
CA GLN A 834 7.82 -24.42 15.70
C GLN A 834 7.18 -23.63 16.83
N CYS A 835 6.07 -24.16 17.33
CA CYS A 835 5.43 -23.68 18.54
C CYS A 835 6.16 -24.27 19.75
N HIS A 836 6.77 -23.41 20.55
CA HIS A 836 7.52 -23.81 21.74
C HIS A 836 6.73 -23.52 23.02
N ALA A 837 6.92 -24.41 24.01
CA ALA A 837 6.38 -24.40 25.37
C ALA A 837 5.06 -25.12 25.62
N ALA A 838 4.96 -25.68 26.83
CA ALA A 838 3.76 -26.39 27.29
C ALA A 838 2.60 -25.45 27.63
N ILE A 839 2.88 -24.16 27.88
CA ILE A 839 1.91 -23.07 28.06
C ILE A 839 2.57 -21.73 27.74
N HIS A 840 1.78 -20.73 27.36
CA HIS A 840 2.29 -19.46 26.82
C HIS A 840 3.17 -19.75 25.60
N GLU A 841 2.65 -20.66 24.79
CA GLU A 841 3.27 -21.21 23.62
C GLU A 841 3.24 -20.19 22.48
N HIS A 842 4.31 -20.13 21.71
CA HIS A 842 4.44 -19.20 20.60
C HIS A 842 5.17 -19.90 19.46
N PHE A 843 4.76 -19.64 18.23
CA PHE A 843 5.58 -19.95 17.05
C PHE A 843 6.78 -19.01 17.01
N GLN A 844 7.96 -19.59 16.80
CA GLN A 844 9.23 -18.88 16.82
C GLN A 844 10.17 -19.43 15.73
N ALA A 845 11.15 -18.62 15.30
CA ALA A 845 12.20 -19.05 14.36
C ALA A 845 13.12 -20.09 14.99
N ASP A 846 13.46 -19.87 16.26
CA ASP A 846 14.07 -20.84 17.17
C ASP A 846 13.50 -20.57 18.59
N VAL A 847 13.81 -21.41 19.57
CA VAL A 847 13.30 -21.34 20.95
C VAL A 847 13.40 -19.95 21.59
N ASN A 848 14.39 -19.16 21.20
CA ASN A 848 14.61 -17.79 21.67
C ASN A 848 14.54 -16.72 20.56
N ASP A 849 14.40 -17.10 19.29
CA ASP A 849 14.44 -16.14 18.17
C ASP A 849 13.03 -15.85 17.65
N LEU A 850 12.71 -14.57 17.46
CA LEU A 850 11.41 -14.14 16.97
C LEU A 850 11.26 -14.44 15.48
N ILE A 851 10.02 -14.45 15.00
CA ILE A 851 9.75 -14.44 13.57
C ILE A 851 10.00 -13.02 13.08
N GLU A 852 11.02 -12.84 12.24
CA GLU A 852 11.44 -11.54 11.72
C GLU A 852 11.65 -11.59 10.19
N PRO A 853 11.48 -10.44 9.50
CA PRO A 853 10.93 -9.19 10.03
C PRO A 853 9.42 -9.31 10.27
N ALA A 854 8.92 -8.60 11.28
CA ALA A 854 7.51 -8.63 11.67
C ALA A 854 6.92 -7.22 11.85
N LEU A 855 5.61 -7.11 11.64
CA LEU A 855 4.84 -5.87 11.76
C LEU A 855 3.65 -6.05 12.69
N ILE A 856 3.30 -5.02 13.45
CA ILE A 856 2.01 -4.98 14.16
C ILE A 856 0.91 -4.75 13.13
N MET A 857 0.03 -5.73 12.98
CA MET A 857 -1.15 -5.63 12.14
C MET A 857 -2.11 -4.60 12.74
N SER A 858 -2.34 -3.51 12.02
CA SER A 858 -3.31 -2.49 12.39
C SER A 858 -4.71 -2.87 11.90
N GLY A 859 -5.73 -2.51 12.67
CA GLY A 859 -7.13 -2.70 12.28
C GLY A 859 -7.67 -4.13 12.39
N VAL A 860 -6.91 -5.06 12.97
CA VAL A 860 -7.36 -6.42 13.32
C VAL A 860 -6.90 -6.75 14.74
N ASP A 861 -7.84 -7.12 15.60
CA ASP A 861 -7.57 -7.54 16.97
C ASP A 861 -8.14 -8.93 17.24
N ILE A 862 -7.51 -9.66 18.16
CA ILE A 862 -8.05 -10.93 18.68
C ILE A 862 -8.75 -10.62 20.00
N ILE A 863 -10.04 -10.93 20.09
CA ILE A 863 -10.78 -10.81 21.35
C ILE A 863 -10.70 -12.13 22.10
N HIS A 864 -10.11 -12.12 23.29
CA HIS A 864 -9.89 -13.31 24.12
C HIS A 864 -10.87 -13.36 25.30
N LEU A 865 -11.66 -14.43 25.39
CA LEU A 865 -12.71 -14.64 26.40
C LEU A 865 -12.35 -15.70 27.45
N GLY A 866 -11.15 -16.26 27.39
CA GLY A 866 -10.71 -17.34 28.29
C GLY A 866 -10.68 -16.99 29.78
N TYR A 867 -10.82 -15.70 30.13
CA TYR A 867 -10.84 -15.17 31.49
C TYR A 867 -12.03 -14.21 31.71
N VAL A 868 -13.23 -14.72 31.94
CA VAL A 868 -14.42 -13.86 32.15
C VAL A 868 -14.34 -13.01 33.45
N ASN A 869 -13.52 -13.43 34.42
CA ASN A 869 -13.23 -12.68 35.65
C ASN A 869 -11.86 -13.05 36.26
N GLU A 870 -11.36 -12.17 37.13
CA GLU A 870 -10.07 -12.33 37.82
C GLU A 870 -10.00 -13.59 38.69
N ARG A 871 -11.11 -14.00 39.33
CA ARG A 871 -11.13 -15.24 40.14
C ARG A 871 -10.82 -16.47 39.29
N LEU A 872 -11.40 -16.59 38.10
CA LEU A 872 -11.15 -17.69 37.18
C LEU A 872 -9.71 -17.68 36.66
N ARG A 873 -9.21 -16.51 36.26
CA ARG A 873 -7.81 -16.31 35.83
C ARG A 873 -6.83 -16.78 36.89
N ARG A 874 -7.01 -16.35 38.14
CA ARG A 874 -6.17 -16.73 39.27
C ARG A 874 -6.20 -18.24 39.56
N THR A 875 -7.39 -18.84 39.47
CA THR A 875 -7.55 -20.29 39.64
C THR A 875 -6.79 -21.06 38.57
N LYS A 876 -6.94 -20.69 37.28
CA LYS A 876 -6.18 -21.29 36.16
C LYS A 876 -4.67 -21.09 36.31
N CYS A 877 -4.23 -19.91 36.75
CA CYS A 877 -2.83 -19.62 37.01
C CYS A 877 -2.22 -20.62 38.02
N GLN A 878 -2.92 -20.85 39.15
CA GLN A 878 -2.46 -21.74 40.22
C GLN A 878 -2.52 -23.23 39.85
N SER A 879 -3.65 -23.69 39.30
CA SER A 879 -3.89 -25.12 39.10
C SER A 879 -3.31 -25.66 37.80
N ARG A 880 -2.98 -24.79 36.84
CA ARG A 880 -2.53 -25.16 35.49
C ARG A 880 -1.28 -24.40 35.04
N ASN A 881 -1.28 -23.07 35.03
CA ASN A 881 -0.23 -22.31 34.35
C ASN A 881 1.14 -22.46 35.03
N ILE A 882 1.22 -22.28 36.36
CA ILE A 882 2.49 -22.44 37.10
C ILE A 882 3.05 -23.87 36.97
N PRO A 883 2.26 -24.95 37.19
CA PRO A 883 2.75 -26.31 36.96
C PRO A 883 3.32 -26.54 35.55
N LEU A 884 2.64 -26.06 34.50
CA LEU A 884 3.11 -26.21 33.12
C LEU A 884 4.35 -25.36 32.81
N LEU A 885 4.45 -24.13 33.34
CA LEU A 885 5.66 -23.30 33.24
C LEU A 885 6.86 -23.97 33.91
N LEU A 886 6.68 -24.55 35.10
CA LEU A 886 7.74 -25.27 35.81
C LEU A 886 8.17 -26.54 35.08
N HIS A 887 7.23 -27.23 34.41
CA HIS A 887 7.58 -28.34 33.53
C HIS A 887 8.35 -27.87 32.30
N ASP A 888 7.87 -26.83 31.61
CA ASP A 888 8.58 -26.24 30.46
C ASP A 888 10.01 -25.83 30.84
N ARG A 889 10.21 -25.34 32.07
CA ARG A 889 11.55 -25.01 32.60
C ARG A 889 12.48 -26.20 32.78
N GLN A 890 11.94 -27.40 32.99
CA GLN A 890 12.75 -28.62 33.03
C GLN A 890 13.14 -29.07 31.63
N VAL A 891 12.26 -28.88 30.64
CA VAL A 891 12.47 -29.29 29.25
C VAL A 891 13.35 -28.29 28.50
N ARG A 892 13.16 -26.99 28.75
CA ARG A 892 13.79 -25.88 28.03
C ARG A 892 14.35 -24.86 29.02
N PRO A 893 15.43 -25.19 29.76
CA PRO A 893 15.96 -24.37 30.85
C PRO A 893 16.56 -23.03 30.40
N ASP A 894 16.82 -22.84 29.10
CA ASP A 894 17.40 -21.60 28.54
C ASP A 894 16.38 -20.77 27.74
N ARG A 895 15.09 -21.18 27.70
CA ARG A 895 14.05 -20.37 27.04
C ARG A 895 13.79 -19.09 27.84
N GLU A 896 14.18 -17.95 27.28
CA GLU A 896 14.15 -16.65 27.94
C GLU A 896 12.72 -16.17 28.20
N LEU A 897 11.84 -16.21 27.20
CA LEU A 897 10.43 -15.83 27.37
C LEU A 897 9.77 -16.63 28.50
N GLY A 898 10.08 -17.92 28.62
CA GLY A 898 9.59 -18.75 29.72
C GLY A 898 10.05 -18.29 31.10
N LEU A 899 11.27 -17.76 31.23
CA LEU A 899 11.78 -17.20 32.49
C LEU A 899 11.07 -15.89 32.85
N LEU A 900 10.88 -15.00 31.88
CA LEU A 900 10.12 -13.77 32.07
C LEU A 900 8.69 -14.05 32.50
N LEU A 901 8.02 -14.99 31.83
CA LEU A 901 6.65 -15.39 32.15
C LEU A 901 6.57 -16.03 33.54
N GLU A 902 7.54 -16.85 33.94
CA GLU A 902 7.64 -17.38 35.30
C GLU A 902 7.71 -16.25 36.35
N ALA A 903 8.60 -15.27 36.14
CA ALA A 903 8.73 -14.11 37.02
C ALA A 903 7.43 -13.29 37.09
N ARG A 904 6.78 -13.07 35.94
CA ARG A 904 5.50 -12.37 35.83
C ARG A 904 4.39 -13.06 36.61
N GLU A 905 4.25 -14.39 36.46
CA GLU A 905 3.22 -15.15 37.18
C GLU A 905 3.46 -15.13 38.70
N TYR A 906 4.73 -15.15 39.15
CA TYR A 906 5.06 -14.98 40.57
C TYR A 906 4.67 -13.60 41.10
N CYS A 907 4.96 -12.52 40.38
CA CYS A 907 4.53 -11.17 40.74
C CYS A 907 3.00 -11.04 40.79
N ASN A 908 2.29 -11.57 39.80
CA ASN A 908 0.81 -11.57 39.77
C ASN A 908 0.22 -12.30 40.98
N TYR A 909 0.78 -13.46 41.34
CA TYR A 909 0.29 -14.25 42.46
C TYR A 909 0.57 -13.58 43.81
N ALA A 910 1.73 -12.92 43.94
CA ALA A 910 2.07 -12.12 45.11
C ALA A 910 1.15 -10.90 45.30
N LYS A 911 0.74 -10.22 44.22
CA LYS A 911 -0.30 -9.17 44.27
C LYS A 911 -1.60 -9.71 44.87
N TRP A 912 -1.99 -10.92 44.47
CA TRP A 912 -3.19 -11.56 45.01
C TRP A 912 -3.07 -11.91 46.50
N GLU A 913 -1.93 -12.44 46.96
CA GLU A 913 -1.69 -12.66 48.40
C GLU A 913 -1.88 -11.36 49.18
N LYS A 914 -1.27 -10.27 48.68
CA LYS A 914 -1.35 -8.94 49.29
C LYS A 914 -2.78 -8.42 49.36
N GLU A 915 -3.56 -8.54 48.29
CA GLU A 915 -4.98 -8.16 48.27
C GLU A 915 -5.80 -8.94 49.31
N GLN A 916 -5.60 -10.27 49.39
CA GLN A 916 -6.32 -11.11 50.35
C GLN A 916 -5.93 -10.77 51.80
N ALA A 917 -4.64 -10.52 52.04
CA ALA A 917 -4.17 -10.10 53.34
C ALA A 917 -4.72 -8.72 53.72
N ALA A 918 -4.84 -7.80 52.77
CA ALA A 918 -5.34 -6.45 53.01
C ALA A 918 -6.83 -6.48 53.37
N GLN A 919 -7.61 -7.28 52.65
CA GLN A 919 -9.02 -7.52 52.96
C GLN A 919 -9.21 -8.20 54.32
N ALA A 920 -8.34 -9.14 54.69
CA ALA A 920 -8.44 -9.87 55.95
C ALA A 920 -7.99 -9.05 57.17
N THR A 921 -7.02 -8.15 57.01
CA THR A 921 -6.38 -7.42 58.13
C THR A 921 -6.81 -5.95 58.24
N GLY A 922 -7.35 -5.36 57.17
CA GLY A 922 -7.62 -3.93 57.06
C GLY A 922 -6.38 -3.06 56.81
N ASP A 923 -5.18 -3.66 56.74
CA ASP A 923 -3.94 -2.97 56.37
C ASP A 923 -3.91 -2.73 54.85
N PRO A 924 -3.75 -1.49 54.36
CA PRO A 924 -3.63 -1.23 52.93
C PRO A 924 -2.31 -1.73 52.32
N ASN A 925 -1.32 -2.09 53.13
CA ASN A 925 0.00 -2.54 52.66
C ASN A 925 0.56 -3.72 53.48
N PRO A 926 -0.14 -4.88 53.50
CA PRO A 926 0.28 -6.03 54.30
C PRO A 926 1.54 -6.68 53.69
N PRO A 927 2.42 -7.27 54.53
CA PRO A 927 3.60 -7.98 54.04
C PRO A 927 3.23 -9.26 53.30
N ILE A 928 4.01 -9.59 52.26
CA ILE A 928 3.89 -10.83 51.50
C ILE A 928 4.72 -11.91 52.19
N LEU A 929 4.09 -12.99 52.67
CA LEU A 929 4.74 -14.00 53.51
C LEU A 929 4.85 -15.36 52.83
N ARG A 930 3.79 -15.81 52.14
CA ARG A 930 3.74 -17.14 51.51
C ARG A 930 4.57 -17.17 50.24
N GLU A 931 4.52 -16.09 49.47
CA GLU A 931 5.06 -16.05 48.11
C GLU A 931 6.41 -15.33 48.01
N ARG A 932 6.96 -14.90 49.16
CA ARG A 932 8.22 -14.15 49.23
C ARG A 932 9.38 -14.83 48.51
N LYS A 933 9.56 -16.16 48.67
CA LYS A 933 10.64 -16.90 47.98
C LYS A 933 10.47 -16.90 46.45
N LYS A 934 9.22 -16.94 45.96
CA LYS A 934 8.94 -16.87 44.52
C LYS A 934 9.22 -15.48 43.99
N LEU A 935 8.87 -14.43 44.75
CA LEU A 935 9.24 -13.05 44.42
C LEU A 935 10.76 -12.82 44.41
N GLU A 936 11.49 -13.36 45.40
CA GLU A 936 12.96 -13.27 45.44
C GLU A 936 13.58 -13.93 44.19
N ARG A 937 13.03 -15.07 43.77
CA ARG A 937 13.38 -15.73 42.51
C ARG A 937 13.01 -14.88 41.29
N ALA A 938 11.82 -14.28 41.24
CA ALA A 938 11.40 -13.40 40.15
C ALA A 938 12.36 -12.21 40.01
N LEU A 939 12.69 -11.53 41.11
CA LEU A 939 13.65 -10.44 41.11
C LEU A 939 15.04 -10.91 40.64
N SER A 940 15.48 -12.10 41.05
CA SER A 940 16.74 -12.67 40.59
C SER A 940 16.76 -12.92 39.08
N ILE A 941 15.69 -13.49 38.51
CA ILE A 941 15.55 -13.73 37.07
C ILE A 941 15.65 -12.40 36.32
N LEU A 942 14.89 -11.40 36.74
CA LEU A 942 14.80 -10.11 36.05
C LEU A 942 16.11 -9.32 36.15
N SER A 943 16.74 -9.32 37.33
CA SER A 943 17.99 -8.59 37.58
C SER A 943 19.16 -9.13 36.77
N HIS A 944 19.28 -10.44 36.63
CA HIS A 944 20.45 -11.06 35.98
C HIS A 944 20.21 -11.42 34.51
N GLY A 945 18.97 -11.71 34.13
CA GLY A 945 18.62 -12.18 32.80
C GLY A 945 18.03 -11.13 31.88
N PHE A 946 17.47 -10.04 32.42
CA PHE A 946 16.69 -9.09 31.62
C PHE A 946 16.96 -7.62 31.95
N PHE A 947 17.95 -7.31 32.79
CA PHE A 947 18.28 -5.93 33.14
C PHE A 947 19.24 -5.28 32.13
N ASP A 948 18.90 -5.37 30.84
CA ASP A 948 19.62 -4.75 29.73
C ASP A 948 18.62 -3.92 28.90
N PRO A 949 18.74 -2.58 28.88
CA PRO A 949 17.88 -1.70 28.08
C PRO A 949 17.84 -1.98 26.57
N GLN A 950 18.83 -2.72 26.04
CA GLN A 950 18.88 -3.13 24.63
C GLN A 950 18.35 -4.54 24.40
N GLY A 951 17.97 -5.27 25.45
CA GLY A 951 17.46 -6.63 25.35
C GLY A 951 16.04 -6.66 24.73
N LYS A 952 15.77 -7.66 23.88
CA LYS A 952 14.48 -7.84 23.18
C LYS A 952 13.24 -7.85 24.08
N TYR A 953 13.37 -8.28 25.34
CA TYR A 953 12.27 -8.34 26.30
C TYR A 953 12.35 -7.24 27.37
N TRP A 954 13.23 -6.25 27.20
CA TRP A 954 13.49 -5.20 28.19
C TRP A 954 12.22 -4.51 28.67
N GLU A 955 11.38 -3.99 27.78
CA GLU A 955 10.18 -3.24 28.17
C GLU A 955 9.25 -4.08 29.05
N ALA A 956 8.92 -5.30 28.60
CA ALA A 956 8.06 -6.22 29.34
C ALA A 956 8.71 -6.68 30.66
N ALA A 957 10.02 -6.94 30.67
CA ALA A 957 10.74 -7.36 31.87
C ALA A 957 10.90 -6.24 32.88
N PHE A 958 11.11 -5.00 32.43
CA PHE A 958 11.30 -3.85 33.29
C PHE A 958 10.03 -3.53 34.08
N GLU A 959 8.84 -3.63 33.47
CA GLU A 959 7.56 -3.50 34.19
C GLU A 959 7.42 -4.55 35.30
N VAL A 960 7.73 -5.81 34.99
CA VAL A 960 7.66 -6.90 35.99
C VAL A 960 8.73 -6.73 37.07
N TYR A 961 9.88 -6.16 36.73
CA TYR A 961 10.94 -5.82 37.68
C TYR A 961 10.49 -4.73 38.65
N GLN A 962 9.85 -3.66 38.15
CA GLN A 962 9.26 -2.62 38.99
C GLN A 962 8.26 -3.22 39.99
N ASP A 963 7.42 -4.14 39.53
CA ASP A 963 6.49 -4.87 40.39
C ASP A 963 7.22 -5.71 41.45
N ALA A 964 8.23 -6.49 41.07
CA ALA A 964 8.97 -7.38 41.97
C ALA A 964 9.64 -6.60 43.11
N VAL A 965 10.32 -5.50 42.78
CA VAL A 965 11.00 -4.63 43.76
C VAL A 965 10.00 -4.03 44.74
N ARG A 966 8.89 -3.47 44.24
CA ARG A 966 7.83 -2.88 45.06
C ARG A 966 7.13 -3.90 45.96
N LEU A 967 6.82 -5.08 45.43
CA LEU A 967 6.12 -6.15 46.18
C LEU A 967 6.99 -6.75 47.28
N LEU A 968 8.29 -6.90 47.03
CA LEU A 968 9.25 -7.34 48.05
C LEU A 968 9.55 -6.26 49.09
N GLY A 969 9.30 -4.99 48.78
CA GLY A 969 9.70 -3.86 49.62
C GLY A 969 11.21 -3.75 49.76
N VAL A 970 11.94 -4.07 48.69
CA VAL A 970 13.41 -3.99 48.60
C VAL A 970 13.82 -2.85 47.67
N GLY A 971 15.08 -2.44 47.71
CA GLY A 971 15.60 -1.40 46.84
C GLY A 971 15.27 0.03 47.30
N SER A 972 15.33 0.98 46.37
CA SER A 972 15.08 2.40 46.63
C SER A 972 14.26 3.03 45.51
N GLU A 973 13.49 4.04 45.88
CA GLU A 973 12.67 4.85 44.98
C GLU A 973 13.51 6.03 44.46
N PHE A 974 13.42 6.29 43.15
CA PHE A 974 14.11 7.37 42.47
C PHE A 974 13.14 8.14 41.58
N LEU A 975 13.30 9.45 41.54
CA LEU A 975 12.65 10.33 40.58
C LEU A 975 13.57 10.49 39.37
N VAL A 976 13.12 10.07 38.19
CA VAL A 976 13.95 9.97 36.98
C VAL A 976 13.30 10.76 35.85
N GLY A 977 14.09 11.54 35.11
CA GLY A 977 13.67 12.11 33.83
C GLY A 977 13.75 11.04 32.74
N ASP A 978 12.72 10.92 31.91
CA ASP A 978 12.57 9.92 30.87
C ASP A 978 11.91 10.54 29.64
N LEU A 979 11.98 9.85 28.50
CA LEU A 979 11.28 10.27 27.29
C LEU A 979 9.85 9.74 27.30
N GLY A 980 8.89 10.63 27.09
CA GLY A 980 7.48 10.33 26.89
C GLY A 980 7.21 9.78 25.49
N PRO A 981 5.98 9.31 25.22
CA PRO A 981 5.59 8.69 23.95
C PRO A 981 5.74 9.61 22.72
N HIS A 982 5.82 10.93 22.89
CA HIS A 982 6.04 11.89 21.81
C HIS A 982 7.44 12.52 21.85
N GLY A 983 8.36 11.93 22.61
CA GLY A 983 9.73 12.42 22.76
C GLY A 983 9.87 13.57 23.76
N GLU A 984 8.82 13.92 24.49
CA GLU A 984 8.83 14.95 25.52
C GLU A 984 9.52 14.46 26.80
N MET A 985 10.22 15.34 27.52
CA MET A 985 10.81 14.97 28.81
C MET A 985 9.72 14.86 29.88
N VAL A 986 9.55 13.65 30.43
CA VAL A 986 8.62 13.37 31.53
C VAL A 986 9.38 12.96 32.79
N THR A 987 8.82 13.30 33.95
CA THR A 987 9.37 12.84 35.23
C THR A 987 8.58 11.63 35.72
N ARG A 988 9.26 10.53 36.06
CA ARG A 988 8.67 9.28 36.52
C ARG A 988 9.30 8.82 37.83
N THR A 989 8.49 8.19 38.68
CA THR A 989 8.95 7.57 39.92
C THR A 989 9.18 6.07 39.70
N LEU A 990 10.44 5.65 39.75
CA LEU A 990 10.90 4.28 39.46
C LEU A 990 11.62 3.68 40.66
N TRP A 991 11.58 2.35 40.77
CA TRP A 991 12.12 1.58 41.87
C TRP A 991 13.26 0.70 41.37
N PHE A 992 14.40 0.73 42.06
CA PHE A 992 15.56 -0.06 41.68
C PHE A 992 16.08 -0.86 42.87
N ALA A 993 16.36 -2.15 42.65
CA ALA A 993 16.90 -3.07 43.63
C ALA A 993 18.28 -2.63 44.16
N ASN A 994 19.07 -1.93 43.32
CA ASN A 994 20.38 -1.41 43.64
C ASN A 994 20.71 -0.16 42.79
N VAL A 995 21.81 0.53 43.12
CA VAL A 995 22.24 1.76 42.42
C VAL A 995 22.74 1.49 40.99
N GLU A 996 23.36 0.33 40.75
CA GLU A 996 23.89 -0.05 39.43
C GLU A 996 22.77 -0.15 38.37
N HIS A 997 21.62 -0.70 38.75
CA HIS A 997 20.44 -0.78 37.91
C HIS A 997 19.88 0.63 37.58
N TYR A 998 19.87 1.52 38.57
CA TYR A 998 19.48 2.93 38.35
C TYR A 998 20.41 3.62 37.34
N GLU A 999 21.73 3.49 37.52
CA GLU A 999 22.70 4.08 36.61
C GLU A 999 22.57 3.54 35.18
N THR A 1000 22.34 2.23 35.05
CA THR A 1000 22.15 1.58 33.74
C THR A 1000 20.94 2.16 33.01
N TYR A 1001 19.80 2.32 33.70
CA TYR A 1001 18.61 2.96 33.16
C TYR A 1001 18.87 4.42 32.71
N VAL A 1002 19.53 5.21 33.56
CA VAL A 1002 19.81 6.63 33.26
C VAL A 1002 20.76 6.78 32.07
N ARG A 1003 21.77 5.90 31.95
CA ARG A 1003 22.67 5.89 30.79
C ARG A 1003 21.92 5.60 29.49
N ASP A 1004 20.93 4.72 29.52
CA ASP A 1004 20.07 4.44 28.37
C ASP A 1004 19.17 5.63 27.99
N VAL A 1005 18.53 6.28 28.97
CA VAL A 1005 17.77 7.52 28.71
C VAL A 1005 18.66 8.56 28.03
N ALA A 1006 19.88 8.78 28.56
CA ALA A 1006 20.83 9.73 27.99
C ALA A 1006 21.27 9.34 26.57
N ARG A 1007 21.37 8.04 26.26
CA ARG A 1007 21.64 7.52 24.92
C ARG A 1007 20.48 7.83 23.98
N ARG A 1008 19.23 7.51 24.36
CA ARG A 1008 18.03 7.79 23.56
C ARG A 1008 17.88 9.29 23.25
N ILE A 1009 18.14 10.16 24.23
CA ILE A 1009 18.17 11.62 24.03
C ILE A 1009 19.25 12.04 23.02
N ARG A 1010 20.45 11.46 23.09
CA ARG A 1010 21.54 11.73 22.14
C ARG A 1010 21.23 11.26 20.72
N GLU A 1011 20.52 10.15 20.58
CA GLU A 1011 20.07 9.65 19.28
C GLU A 1011 19.00 10.55 18.68
N MET A 1012 18.04 11.00 19.48
CA MET A 1012 17.04 11.99 19.05
C MET A 1012 17.67 13.33 18.64
N SER A 1013 18.73 13.78 19.35
CA SER A 1013 19.42 15.04 19.03
C SER A 1013 20.45 14.94 17.89
N ARG A 1014 20.69 13.74 17.35
CA ARG A 1014 21.46 13.50 16.11
C ARG A 1014 20.57 13.51 14.86
N LEU A 1015 19.25 13.47 15.03
CA LEU A 1015 18.33 13.89 13.99
C LEU A 1015 18.54 15.40 13.80
N PRO A 1016 18.54 15.94 12.56
CA PRO A 1016 18.54 17.38 12.36
C PRO A 1016 17.42 17.97 13.21
N ALA A 1017 17.76 18.90 14.11
CA ALA A 1017 16.77 19.59 14.90
C ALA A 1017 15.85 20.34 13.93
N ILE A 1018 14.68 19.78 13.67
CA ILE A 1018 13.58 20.53 13.11
C ILE A 1018 12.77 20.97 14.32
N ASP A 1019 12.89 22.24 14.64
CA ASP A 1019 12.12 22.91 15.68
C ASP A 1019 10.66 22.98 15.21
N TRP A 1020 9.88 21.94 15.49
CA TRP A 1020 8.44 21.91 15.22
C TRP A 1020 7.70 22.39 16.47
N ALA A 1021 7.18 23.62 16.39
CA ALA A 1021 6.09 24.19 17.18
C ALA A 1021 6.29 24.31 18.71
N ALA A 1022 6.72 25.50 19.13
CA ALA A 1022 6.20 26.11 20.35
C ALA A 1022 4.87 26.81 20.03
N ASP A 1023 3.78 26.05 19.98
CA ASP A 1023 2.44 26.64 20.14
C ASP A 1023 2.17 26.82 21.64
N GLU A 1024 1.66 28.00 21.97
CA GLU A 1024 1.26 28.55 23.26
C GLU A 1024 1.01 27.53 24.39
N VAL A 1025 2.02 27.34 25.25
CA VAL A 1025 1.79 26.89 26.63
C VAL A 1025 1.38 28.12 27.42
N GLU A 1026 0.09 28.19 27.80
CA GLU A 1026 -0.39 29.11 28.84
C GLU A 1026 0.55 29.06 30.06
N GLU A 1027 0.99 30.24 30.50
CA GLU A 1027 1.85 30.42 31.67
C GLU A 1027 1.35 29.59 32.87
N ALA A 1028 2.10 28.55 33.22
CA ALA A 1028 1.92 27.84 34.48
C ALA A 1028 2.15 28.82 35.65
N PRO A 1029 1.31 28.82 36.70
CA PRO A 1029 1.46 29.73 37.82
C PRO A 1029 2.80 29.52 38.52
N ALA A 1030 3.48 30.62 38.80
CA ALA A 1030 4.79 30.72 39.43
C ALA A 1030 5.04 29.66 40.51
N ALA A 1031 6.13 28.91 40.31
CA ALA A 1031 6.67 27.97 41.29
C ALA A 1031 6.82 28.66 42.66
N GLN A 1032 6.13 28.13 43.67
CA GLN A 1032 6.47 28.45 45.04
C GLN A 1032 7.84 27.86 45.35
N HIS A 1033 8.80 28.76 45.62
CA HIS A 1033 10.10 28.43 46.18
C HIS A 1033 9.94 27.53 47.41
N VAL A 1034 10.42 26.29 47.32
CA VAL A 1034 10.91 25.55 48.47
C VAL A 1034 12.42 25.40 48.29
N ALA A 1035 13.14 25.91 49.28
CA ALA A 1035 14.59 26.09 49.26
C ALA A 1035 15.37 24.79 49.04
N PRO A 1036 16.57 24.87 48.42
CA PRO A 1036 17.44 23.73 48.20
C PRO A 1036 18.16 23.33 49.50
N VAL A 1037 18.14 22.03 49.83
CA VAL A 1037 19.16 21.46 50.72
C VAL A 1037 20.28 20.92 49.83
N VAL A 1038 21.24 21.79 49.55
CA VAL A 1038 22.53 21.43 48.99
C VAL A 1038 23.36 20.76 50.08
N GLY A 1039 23.76 19.51 49.85
CA GLY A 1039 24.93 18.89 50.46
C GLY A 1039 25.93 18.58 49.35
N ALA A 1040 26.75 19.56 48.99
CA ALA A 1040 27.87 19.40 48.07
C ALA A 1040 29.02 18.67 48.78
N ALA A 1041 29.57 17.63 48.14
CA ALA A 1041 31.01 17.41 47.93
C ALA A 1041 31.28 15.95 47.54
N ALA A 1042 31.67 15.76 46.27
CA ALA A 1042 32.71 14.86 45.76
C ALA A 1042 32.24 14.21 44.47
N LEU A 1043 32.63 14.80 43.33
CA LEU A 1043 33.14 14.10 42.15
C LEU A 1043 33.63 15.17 41.16
N ASP A 1044 34.71 15.82 41.59
CA ASP A 1044 35.63 16.54 40.71
C ASP A 1044 36.96 15.77 40.84
N ALA A 1045 37.08 14.66 40.11
CA ALA A 1045 38.33 13.91 39.86
C ALA A 1045 38.04 12.61 39.09
N ALA A 1046 37.98 12.68 37.75
CA ALA A 1046 38.52 11.64 36.85
C ALA A 1046 38.35 12.08 35.38
N ALA A 1047 38.90 13.26 35.04
CA ALA A 1047 39.45 13.50 33.71
C ALA A 1047 40.97 13.39 33.85
N GLY A 1048 41.53 12.32 33.27
CA GLY A 1048 42.95 12.00 33.28
C GLY A 1048 43.19 10.62 32.71
N GLY A 1049 43.18 10.50 31.38
CA GLY A 1049 43.43 9.27 30.63
C GLY A 1049 42.50 9.12 29.45
#